data_AF-A0A2G5T5P4-F1
#
_entry.id   AF-A0A2G5T5P4-F1
#
_cell.length_a   1.000
_cell.length_b   1.000
_cell.length_c   1.000
_cell.angle_alpha   90.00
_cell.angle_beta   90.00
_cell.angle_gamma   90.00
#
_symmetry.space_group_name_H-M   'P 1'
#
loop_
_entity.id
_entity.type
_entity.pdbx_description
1 polymer ?
#
loop_
_entity_poly.entity_id
_entity_poly.type
_entity_poly.pdbx_seq_one_letter_code
_entity_poly.pdbx_strand_id
1 'polypeptide(L)'
;MHKRPNTYRYFKKIIQRKPFVLTLAFGFSMFLIFLRLVSNKDVSLGFMSDSEMSPLQNFSKVLNLCQCKSANRFYDFCYRNSRNSTSIGKKFSCDLVNTLGRFDLLEAPPEVSNISDAIKNESHVVFVSVTSDDYFNFSMSSLKCVRDFYPDHKFILYGLDLSSNYTDLIPDDPNLEFRKFDTTPYPKFVDDPKIAQLKGLILAEVIRDYPIVFWINPDIAMRKTNVLKNLFDEISEYRTTEEYSPMISLSVMDNKNAAVVNPGLIQFFPSSSVNVNQVWFETFFIVKTEYTHKLLKCMHPNLRFPIFITSFATLVTVYYLTKPICEIDDLEELYTHKDCMCTSNKTGKSYNFCYPDPNKPGTYGVKFNCSFVETVEDLKLIGDADNLISLSDSIQNEDDVVFVSAASEDHLEHAMKSHASIREYYPYNKYVLFGLNISSKGMDLLPTDPNFEFRHFNATPYPEYVTNWKRYHFKGLVMAEAMRDFPIIWWIDAHSVMVDSDVVGRTFKEVSDYRLSNGYSPMFSFINAGHTNYAVMHLELLHYFPTESFDLLKSDYQVGTTLLFVPRTKYSRKIVKWWTLCSLTDECINPPGAQLQCTFDRNHFNWWAGCYRYDQSVFNILVLNDYQNYRKFYMGNMEKSFRRLY
;
A
#
# COMPACT_ATOMS: atom_id res chain seq x y z
N MET A 1 -3.24 -14.64 59.51
CA MET A 1 -2.51 -15.92 59.68
C MET A 1 -2.21 -16.50 58.31
N HIS A 2 -0.93 -16.82 58.05
CA HIS A 2 -0.33 -17.73 57.05
C HIS A 2 -0.87 -17.81 55.60
N LYS A 3 -0.06 -17.90 54.54
CA LYS A 3 1.39 -17.71 54.24
C LYS A 3 1.47 -17.80 52.69
N ARG A 4 2.18 -16.88 52.02
CA ARG A 4 2.47 -16.95 50.57
C ARG A 4 3.69 -17.85 50.30
N PRO A 5 3.79 -18.58 49.16
CA PRO A 5 4.98 -19.36 48.81
C PRO A 5 6.10 -18.54 48.17
N ASN A 6 7.31 -19.05 48.37
CA ASN A 6 8.62 -18.50 48.05
C ASN A 6 9.04 -18.76 46.59
N THR A 7 9.37 -17.70 45.85
CA THR A 7 10.43 -17.71 44.82
C THR A 7 11.09 -16.34 44.73
N TYR A 8 11.72 -15.91 45.83
CA TYR A 8 12.59 -14.72 45.86
C TYR A 8 13.84 -15.02 46.69
N ARG A 9 14.68 -15.95 46.22
CA ARG A 9 15.99 -16.22 46.83
C ARG A 9 16.95 -16.99 45.91
N TYR A 10 17.26 -16.42 44.74
CA TYR A 10 18.48 -16.84 44.01
C TYR A 10 19.22 -15.74 43.22
N PHE A 11 18.71 -14.51 43.14
CA PHE A 11 19.36 -13.42 42.41
C PHE A 11 19.94 -12.29 43.28
N LYS A 12 20.21 -12.54 44.57
CA LYS A 12 20.78 -11.55 45.50
C LYS A 12 22.08 -11.98 46.19
N LYS A 13 22.88 -12.85 45.55
CA LYS A 13 24.17 -13.30 46.10
C LYS A 13 25.34 -13.42 45.11
N ILE A 14 25.23 -12.86 43.89
CA ILE A 14 26.34 -12.83 42.89
C ILE A 14 26.88 -11.41 42.64
N ILE A 15 26.27 -10.37 43.21
CA ILE A 15 26.79 -8.99 43.12
C ILE A 15 27.22 -8.53 44.51
N GLN A 16 28.30 -9.12 45.05
CA GLN A 16 28.98 -8.54 46.21
C GLN A 16 30.41 -9.06 46.48
N ARG A 17 31.07 -9.74 45.53
CA ARG A 17 32.50 -10.06 45.67
C ARG A 17 33.22 -9.88 44.35
N LYS A 18 34.19 -8.95 44.36
CA LYS A 18 35.22 -8.60 43.35
C LYS A 18 34.89 -7.43 42.39
N PRO A 19 34.95 -6.17 42.87
CA PRO A 19 34.95 -4.99 42.00
C PRO A 19 36.29 -4.76 41.27
N PHE A 20 37.30 -5.62 41.46
CA PHE A 20 38.65 -5.38 40.93
C PHE A 20 38.92 -6.03 39.56
N VAL A 21 38.09 -7.00 39.12
CA VAL A 21 38.34 -7.76 37.88
C VAL A 21 37.70 -7.10 36.65
N LEU A 22 36.60 -6.37 36.81
CA LEU A 22 35.97 -5.65 35.69
C LEU A 22 36.78 -4.41 35.25
N THR A 23 37.47 -3.75 36.17
CA THR A 23 38.26 -2.53 35.90
C THR A 23 39.55 -2.86 35.13
N LEU A 24 40.13 -4.03 35.36
CA LEU A 24 41.32 -4.51 34.64
C LEU A 24 40.99 -4.94 33.19
N ALA A 25 39.82 -5.52 32.94
CA ALA A 25 39.39 -5.91 31.60
C ALA A 25 39.09 -4.70 30.69
N PHE A 26 38.48 -3.64 31.25
CA PHE A 26 38.23 -2.39 30.52
C PHE A 26 39.52 -1.58 30.28
N GLY A 27 40.45 -1.56 31.24
CA GLY A 27 41.75 -0.90 31.08
C GLY A 27 42.63 -1.54 30.01
N PHE A 28 42.65 -2.88 29.93
CA PHE A 28 43.47 -3.60 28.94
C PHE A 28 42.94 -3.45 27.51
N SER A 29 41.61 -3.40 27.34
CA SER A 29 40.98 -3.19 26.02
C SER A 29 41.23 -1.77 25.48
N MET A 30 41.23 -0.75 26.34
CA MET A 30 41.56 0.62 25.94
C MET A 30 43.06 0.79 25.63
N PHE A 31 43.94 0.09 26.35
CA PHE A 31 45.39 0.11 26.10
C PHE A 31 45.77 -0.56 24.77
N LEU A 32 45.10 -1.65 24.38
CA LEU A 32 45.31 -2.31 23.08
C LEU A 32 44.80 -1.48 21.89
N ILE A 33 43.71 -0.73 22.09
CA ILE A 33 43.21 0.23 21.09
C ILE A 33 44.18 1.40 20.94
N PHE A 34 44.74 1.89 22.05
CA PHE A 34 45.75 2.95 22.04
C PHE A 34 47.06 2.51 21.37
N LEU A 35 47.54 1.29 21.62
CA LEU A 35 48.72 0.73 20.94
C LEU A 35 48.51 0.52 19.43
N ARG A 36 47.28 0.14 19.01
CA ARG A 36 46.93 0.08 17.57
C ARG A 36 46.89 1.45 16.90
N LEU A 37 46.51 2.49 17.64
CA LEU A 37 46.48 3.88 17.14
C LEU A 37 47.88 4.51 17.08
N VAL A 38 48.80 4.09 17.95
CA VAL A 38 50.19 4.58 17.98
C VAL A 38 51.10 3.81 16.99
N SER A 39 50.80 2.55 16.67
CA SER A 39 51.66 1.71 15.81
C SER A 39 51.50 1.94 14.29
N ASN A 40 50.64 2.86 13.84
CA ASN A 40 50.37 3.07 12.41
C ASN A 40 50.66 4.49 11.93
N LYS A 41 51.78 5.06 12.38
CA LYS A 41 52.45 6.18 11.71
C LYS A 41 53.94 5.92 11.67
N ASP A 42 54.42 5.48 10.51
CA ASP A 42 55.71 5.87 9.94
C ASP A 42 55.77 5.35 8.49
N VAL A 43 55.56 6.25 7.53
CA VAL A 43 56.55 6.59 6.49
C VAL A 43 56.25 8.04 6.07
N SER A 44 57.20 8.92 6.35
CA SER A 44 57.22 10.33 6.00
C SER A 44 57.68 10.55 4.56
N LEU A 45 57.24 11.63 3.92
CA LEU A 45 58.13 12.58 3.23
C LEU A 45 57.34 13.83 2.75
N GLY A 46 57.80 15.02 3.17
CA GLY A 46 57.54 16.29 2.49
C GLY A 46 56.80 17.37 3.29
N PHE A 47 57.53 18.10 4.14
CA PHE A 47 57.11 19.34 4.80
C PHE A 47 56.92 20.51 3.82
N MET A 48 55.92 21.36 4.04
CA MET A 48 56.12 22.81 4.28
C MET A 48 54.85 23.44 4.90
N SER A 49 55.09 24.41 5.76
CA SER A 49 54.23 25.03 6.77
C SER A 49 53.12 25.93 6.20
N ASP A 50 52.02 26.12 6.94
CA ASP A 50 51.72 27.42 7.55
C ASP A 50 50.33 27.47 8.25
N SER A 51 50.35 27.95 9.49
CA SER A 51 49.28 28.66 10.22
C SER A 51 47.98 27.92 10.57
N GLU A 52 47.75 27.76 11.88
CA GLU A 52 46.43 27.53 12.47
C GLU A 52 45.46 28.67 12.09
N MET A 53 44.38 28.33 11.38
CA MET A 53 43.25 29.24 11.13
C MET A 53 42.03 28.82 11.97
N SER A 54 41.40 29.80 12.61
CA SER A 54 40.30 29.63 13.57
C SER A 54 39.00 29.02 12.97
N PRO A 55 38.09 28.45 13.79
CA PRO A 55 36.80 27.89 13.34
C PRO A 55 35.91 28.86 12.53
N LEU A 56 36.03 30.18 12.74
CA LEU A 56 35.31 31.19 11.97
C LEU A 56 35.74 31.27 10.51
N GLN A 57 37.00 30.96 10.20
CA GLN A 57 37.51 30.95 8.83
C GLN A 57 36.98 29.76 8.02
N ASN A 58 36.66 28.64 8.69
CA ASN A 58 36.03 27.48 8.06
C ASN A 58 34.58 27.79 7.62
N PHE A 59 33.85 28.58 8.41
CA PHE A 59 32.49 29.01 8.09
C PHE A 59 32.45 29.99 6.88
N SER A 60 33.41 30.93 6.81
CA SER A 60 33.55 31.87 5.69
C SER A 60 33.97 31.19 4.38
N LYS A 61 34.89 30.21 4.43
CA LYS A 61 35.29 29.41 3.26
C LYS A 61 34.13 28.57 2.71
N VAL A 62 33.31 27.98 3.59
CA VAL A 62 32.09 27.23 3.22
C VAL A 62 31.00 28.14 2.66
N LEU A 63 30.89 29.38 3.16
CA LEU A 63 29.98 30.40 2.60
C LEU A 63 30.33 30.74 1.15
N ASN A 64 31.62 30.93 0.84
CA ASN A 64 32.07 31.28 -0.51
C ASN A 64 31.88 30.13 -1.53
N LEU A 65 31.90 28.87 -1.10
CA LEU A 65 31.74 27.72 -1.98
C LEU A 65 30.31 27.59 -2.54
N CYS A 66 29.29 27.92 -1.73
CA CYS A 66 27.88 27.80 -2.12
C CYS A 66 27.31 29.03 -2.83
N GLN A 67 28.08 30.13 -2.91
CA GLN A 67 27.61 31.39 -3.46
C GLN A 67 27.66 31.42 -4.99
N CYS A 68 26.58 31.89 -5.60
CA CYS A 68 26.52 32.30 -6.99
C CYS A 68 26.34 33.82 -7.06
N LYS A 69 27.14 34.48 -7.89
CA LYS A 69 27.09 35.93 -8.07
C LYS A 69 26.21 36.28 -9.26
N SER A 70 25.25 37.18 -9.04
CA SER A 70 24.53 37.86 -10.12
C SER A 70 24.57 39.36 -9.89
N ALA A 71 24.97 40.12 -10.89
CA ALA A 71 25.24 41.55 -10.75
C ALA A 71 26.15 41.82 -9.53
N ASN A 72 25.64 42.52 -8.50
CA ASN A 72 26.35 42.84 -7.25
C ASN A 72 25.83 42.09 -6.01
N ARG A 73 25.01 41.05 -6.19
CA ARG A 73 24.46 40.23 -5.10
C ARG A 73 24.97 38.80 -5.17
N PHE A 74 25.02 38.15 -4.00
CA PHE A 74 25.40 36.75 -3.85
C PHE A 74 24.19 35.95 -3.36
N TYR A 75 23.97 34.80 -3.99
CA TYR A 75 22.85 33.91 -3.70
C TYR A 75 23.36 32.53 -3.27
N ASP A 76 22.75 31.93 -2.25
CA ASP A 76 23.09 30.57 -1.80
C ASP A 76 22.45 29.53 -2.72
N PHE A 77 23.29 28.66 -3.30
CA PHE A 77 22.92 27.62 -4.26
C PHE A 77 23.20 26.20 -3.72
N CYS A 78 23.40 26.06 -2.41
CA CYS A 78 23.43 24.78 -1.74
C CYS A 78 22.17 24.60 -0.88
N TYR A 79 21.61 23.40 -0.89
CA TYR A 79 20.60 23.04 0.11
C TYR A 79 21.27 22.85 1.47
N ARG A 80 20.62 23.34 2.53
CA ARG A 80 21.05 23.16 3.92
C ARG A 80 19.97 22.41 4.67
N ASN A 81 20.33 21.32 5.33
CA ASN A 81 19.38 20.57 6.12
C ASN A 81 18.90 21.41 7.32
N SER A 82 17.59 21.60 7.46
CA SER A 82 17.00 22.42 8.52
C SER A 82 17.26 21.87 9.94
N ARG A 83 17.46 20.56 10.08
CA ARG A 83 17.77 19.89 11.36
C ARG A 83 19.26 19.79 11.65
N ASN A 84 20.11 19.93 10.63
CA ASN A 84 21.56 19.94 10.77
C ASN A 84 22.19 20.89 9.75
N SER A 85 22.39 22.14 10.12
CA SER A 85 22.92 23.20 9.25
C SER A 85 24.35 22.96 8.74
N THR A 86 25.08 22.02 9.35
CA THR A 86 26.41 21.57 8.88
C THR A 86 26.32 20.55 7.74
N SER A 87 25.14 19.99 7.49
CA SER A 87 24.86 19.09 6.38
C SER A 87 24.43 19.89 5.15
N ILE A 88 25.39 20.11 4.25
CA ILE A 88 25.26 20.98 3.08
C ILE A 88 25.31 20.12 1.82
N GLY A 89 24.31 20.28 0.96
CA GLY A 89 24.24 19.61 -0.33
C GLY A 89 25.23 20.17 -1.34
N LYS A 90 25.47 19.40 -2.40
CA LYS A 90 26.23 19.81 -3.56
C LYS A 90 25.61 21.06 -4.16
N LYS A 91 26.47 22.03 -4.48
CA LYS A 91 26.08 23.29 -5.11
C LYS A 91 25.44 23.06 -6.48
N PHE A 92 24.30 23.70 -6.73
CA PHE A 92 23.69 23.79 -8.04
C PHE A 92 24.48 24.75 -8.97
N SER A 93 24.35 24.59 -10.29
CA SER A 93 25.06 25.46 -11.23
C SER A 93 24.64 26.92 -11.06
N CYS A 94 25.60 27.84 -11.05
CA CYS A 94 25.33 29.27 -11.02
C CYS A 94 24.67 29.80 -12.30
N ASP A 95 24.68 29.03 -13.38
CA ASP A 95 23.95 29.39 -14.61
C ASP A 95 22.43 29.47 -14.38
N LEU A 96 21.93 28.78 -13.34
CA LEU A 96 20.50 28.77 -12.99
C LEU A 96 20.02 30.05 -12.30
N VAL A 97 20.92 30.98 -11.97
CA VAL A 97 20.60 32.28 -11.36
C VAL A 97 19.52 33.03 -12.16
N ASN A 98 19.69 33.11 -13.47
CA ASN A 98 18.73 33.84 -14.31
C ASN A 98 17.38 33.12 -14.36
N THR A 99 17.37 31.79 -14.42
CA THR A 99 16.15 30.98 -14.43
C THR A 99 15.38 31.12 -13.12
N LEU A 100 16.05 30.98 -11.98
CA LEU A 100 15.43 31.17 -10.66
C LEU A 100 14.94 32.60 -10.46
N GLY A 101 15.67 33.59 -10.99
CA GLY A 101 15.25 35.00 -10.96
C GLY A 101 13.94 35.26 -11.70
N ARG A 102 13.68 34.57 -12.82
CA ARG A 102 12.40 34.70 -13.57
C ARG A 102 11.18 34.18 -12.80
N PHE A 103 11.41 33.26 -11.85
CA PHE A 103 10.38 32.71 -10.97
C PHE A 103 10.31 33.43 -9.62
N ASP A 104 11.08 34.52 -9.46
CA ASP A 104 11.33 35.21 -8.19
C ASP A 104 11.93 34.33 -7.09
N LEU A 105 12.46 33.14 -7.39
CA LEU A 105 12.96 32.13 -6.43
C LEU A 105 14.34 32.40 -5.82
N LEU A 106 14.92 33.59 -6.07
CA LEU A 106 16.26 33.94 -5.59
C LEU A 106 16.28 34.43 -4.14
N GLU A 107 15.25 35.17 -3.74
CA GLU A 107 15.04 35.75 -2.42
C GLU A 107 13.56 35.59 -2.05
N ALA A 108 13.26 35.23 -0.81
CA ALA A 108 11.87 35.12 -0.38
C ALA A 108 11.16 36.48 -0.52
N PRO A 109 9.95 36.53 -1.13
CA PRO A 109 9.25 37.78 -1.35
C PRO A 109 8.82 38.41 -0.01
N PRO A 110 8.72 39.75 0.07
CA PRO A 110 8.28 40.44 1.29
C PRO A 110 6.81 40.18 1.64
N GLU A 111 5.98 39.83 0.65
CA GLU A 111 4.59 39.40 0.83
C GLU A 111 4.52 37.88 1.00
N VAL A 112 4.80 37.41 2.21
CA VAL A 112 4.57 36.01 2.60
C VAL A 112 3.17 35.90 3.18
N SER A 113 2.30 35.10 2.55
CA SER A 113 1.02 34.77 3.16
C SER A 113 1.24 33.90 4.40
N ASN A 114 0.79 34.40 5.55
CA ASN A 114 0.61 33.56 6.73
C ASN A 114 -0.36 32.43 6.36
N ILE A 115 -0.01 31.17 6.62
CA ILE A 115 -0.83 30.00 6.28
C ILE A 115 -2.25 30.18 6.81
N SER A 116 -2.38 30.67 8.05
CA SER A 116 -3.65 30.93 8.71
C SER A 116 -4.51 32.00 8.04
N ASP A 117 -3.89 32.93 7.30
CA ASP A 117 -4.62 33.96 6.54
C ASP A 117 -4.93 33.51 5.12
N ALA A 118 -4.05 32.71 4.50
CA ALA A 118 -4.26 32.15 3.17
C ALA A 118 -5.47 31.20 3.14
N ILE A 119 -5.57 30.29 4.12
CA ILE A 119 -6.61 29.25 4.17
C ILE A 119 -7.98 29.75 4.67
N LYS A 120 -8.20 31.07 4.76
CA LYS A 120 -9.52 31.63 5.10
C LYS A 120 -10.43 31.76 3.88
N ASN A 121 -9.87 31.71 2.67
CA ASN A 121 -10.63 31.93 1.44
C ASN A 121 -10.34 30.85 0.40
N GLU A 122 -11.27 29.90 0.25
CA GLU A 122 -11.20 28.82 -0.74
C GLU A 122 -11.17 29.36 -2.18
N SER A 123 -11.65 30.58 -2.44
CA SER A 123 -11.64 31.16 -3.79
C SER A 123 -10.22 31.51 -4.28
N HIS A 124 -9.22 31.52 -3.40
CA HIS A 124 -7.82 31.74 -3.76
C HIS A 124 -7.12 30.48 -4.26
N VAL A 125 -7.77 29.31 -4.18
CA VAL A 125 -7.21 28.05 -4.68
C VAL A 125 -7.27 28.03 -6.19
N VAL A 126 -6.13 27.75 -6.82
CA VAL A 126 -6.06 27.47 -8.25
C VAL A 126 -5.74 26.01 -8.48
N PHE A 127 -6.58 25.34 -9.26
CA PHE A 127 -6.33 23.98 -9.72
C PHE A 127 -5.32 24.01 -10.87
N VAL A 128 -4.33 23.12 -10.84
CA VAL A 128 -3.31 23.02 -11.88
C VAL A 128 -3.19 21.58 -12.34
N SER A 129 -3.23 21.38 -13.66
CA SER A 129 -2.96 20.11 -14.28
C SER A 129 -2.09 20.28 -15.53
N VAL A 130 -1.68 19.16 -16.10
CA VAL A 130 -0.92 19.10 -17.34
C VAL A 130 -1.67 18.27 -18.37
N THR A 131 -1.27 18.35 -19.62
CA THR A 131 -1.79 17.52 -20.68
C THR A 131 -0.78 17.35 -21.82
N SER A 132 -0.95 16.27 -22.56
CA SER A 132 -0.29 15.94 -23.81
C SER A 132 -1.33 15.31 -24.73
N ASP A 133 -0.98 15.02 -25.98
CA ASP A 133 -1.88 14.30 -26.91
C ASP A 133 -2.38 12.98 -26.28
N ASP A 134 -1.47 12.22 -25.66
CA ASP A 134 -1.80 10.94 -25.02
C ASP A 134 -2.68 11.08 -23.77
N TYR A 135 -2.58 12.20 -23.06
CA TYR A 135 -3.30 12.44 -21.81
C TYR A 135 -4.50 13.37 -21.95
N PHE A 136 -4.81 13.88 -23.16
CA PHE A 136 -5.82 14.90 -23.37
C PHE A 136 -7.19 14.53 -22.80
N ASN A 137 -7.69 13.33 -23.15
CA ASN A 137 -9.00 12.88 -22.69
C ASN A 137 -9.06 12.69 -21.16
N PHE A 138 -7.96 12.26 -20.55
CA PHE A 138 -7.85 12.16 -19.10
C PHE A 138 -7.91 13.55 -18.45
N SER A 139 -7.11 14.49 -18.95
CA SER A 139 -7.12 15.88 -18.49
C SER A 139 -8.50 16.53 -18.61
N MET A 140 -9.21 16.32 -19.73
CA MET A 140 -10.57 16.86 -19.92
C MET A 140 -11.58 16.25 -18.95
N SER A 141 -11.45 14.94 -18.67
CA SER A 141 -12.29 14.26 -17.70
C SER A 141 -12.01 14.75 -16.27
N SER A 142 -10.73 14.91 -15.92
CA SER A 142 -10.31 15.46 -14.63
C SER A 142 -10.84 16.89 -14.43
N LEU A 143 -10.69 17.76 -15.44
CA LEU A 143 -11.24 19.11 -15.46
C LEU A 143 -12.75 19.09 -15.21
N LYS A 144 -13.49 18.24 -15.93
CA LYS A 144 -14.94 18.12 -15.75
C LYS A 144 -15.30 17.74 -14.31
N CYS A 145 -14.61 16.76 -13.72
CA CYS A 145 -14.84 16.36 -12.34
C CYS A 145 -14.54 17.49 -11.33
N VAL A 146 -13.53 18.31 -11.59
CA VAL A 146 -13.29 19.50 -10.76
C VAL A 146 -14.41 20.50 -10.92
N ARG A 147 -14.89 20.74 -12.14
CA ARG A 147 -15.99 21.68 -12.43
C ARG A 147 -17.32 21.27 -11.80
N ASP A 148 -17.60 19.98 -11.68
CA ASP A 148 -18.82 19.49 -11.02
C ASP A 148 -18.93 19.96 -9.56
N PHE A 149 -17.79 20.20 -8.89
CA PHE A 149 -17.74 20.63 -7.49
C PHE A 149 -17.26 22.08 -7.29
N TYR A 150 -16.42 22.57 -8.21
CA TYR A 150 -15.73 23.85 -8.17
C TYR A 150 -15.85 24.57 -9.53
N PRO A 151 -17.09 24.96 -9.94
CA PRO A 151 -17.35 25.53 -11.26
C PRO A 151 -16.68 26.90 -11.46
N ASP A 152 -16.54 27.67 -10.38
CA ASP A 152 -16.05 29.05 -10.42
C ASP A 152 -14.54 29.18 -10.13
N HIS A 153 -13.88 28.09 -9.73
CA HIS A 153 -12.46 28.11 -9.38
C HIS A 153 -11.59 28.19 -10.63
N LYS A 154 -10.46 28.90 -10.54
CA LYS A 154 -9.52 28.92 -11.64
C LYS A 154 -8.86 27.55 -11.83
N PHE A 155 -8.82 27.08 -13.07
CA PHE A 155 -8.12 25.85 -13.47
C PHE A 155 -7.08 26.20 -14.53
N ILE A 156 -5.83 25.83 -14.32
CA ILE A 156 -4.74 26.06 -15.28
C ILE A 156 -4.31 24.72 -15.86
N LEU A 157 -4.42 24.58 -17.18
CA LEU A 157 -4.02 23.38 -17.91
C LEU A 157 -2.78 23.66 -18.75
N TYR A 158 -1.66 23.03 -18.41
CA TYR A 158 -0.41 23.15 -19.16
C TYR A 158 -0.30 22.07 -20.25
N GLY A 159 -0.28 22.47 -21.52
CA GLY A 159 0.02 21.59 -22.65
C GLY A 159 1.53 21.44 -22.86
N LEU A 160 2.06 20.23 -22.72
CA LEU A 160 3.49 19.94 -22.85
C LEU A 160 3.92 19.81 -24.32
N ASP A 161 3.21 18.99 -25.08
CA ASP A 161 3.44 18.66 -26.49
C ASP A 161 2.10 18.53 -27.24
N LEU A 162 1.08 19.25 -26.78
CA LEU A 162 -0.27 19.18 -27.31
C LEU A 162 -0.33 19.69 -28.76
N SER A 163 -0.75 18.84 -29.68
CA SER A 163 -0.91 19.16 -31.10
C SER A 163 -2.14 20.05 -31.33
N SER A 164 -2.14 20.75 -32.48
CA SER A 164 -3.24 21.66 -32.84
C SER A 164 -4.59 20.96 -32.92
N ASN A 165 -4.61 19.65 -33.16
CA ASN A 165 -5.84 18.84 -33.22
C ASN A 165 -6.59 18.83 -31.87
N TYR A 166 -5.89 19.00 -30.75
CA TYR A 166 -6.47 18.98 -29.42
C TYR A 166 -6.66 20.35 -28.81
N THR A 167 -5.85 21.36 -29.21
CA THR A 167 -6.02 22.73 -28.70
C THR A 167 -7.40 23.30 -29.02
N ASP A 168 -7.95 22.96 -30.19
CA ASP A 168 -9.29 23.39 -30.63
C ASP A 168 -10.43 22.67 -29.88
N LEU A 169 -10.12 21.58 -29.16
CA LEU A 169 -11.07 20.80 -28.37
C LEU A 169 -11.10 21.22 -26.89
N ILE A 170 -10.24 22.15 -26.49
CA ILE A 170 -10.25 22.71 -25.14
C ILE A 170 -11.55 23.50 -24.97
N PRO A 171 -12.32 23.26 -23.90
CA PRO A 171 -13.61 23.91 -23.72
C PRO A 171 -13.43 25.42 -23.56
N ASP A 172 -14.37 26.17 -24.14
CA ASP A 172 -14.52 27.61 -23.92
C ASP A 172 -15.11 27.85 -22.52
N ASP A 173 -14.24 27.78 -21.51
CA ASP A 173 -14.55 27.96 -20.09
C ASP A 173 -13.83 29.22 -19.58
N PRO A 174 -14.56 30.24 -19.07
CA PRO A 174 -13.95 31.50 -18.63
C PRO A 174 -13.00 31.33 -17.42
N ASN A 175 -13.13 30.23 -16.68
CA ASN A 175 -12.29 29.92 -15.52
C ASN A 175 -11.19 28.89 -15.85
N LEU A 176 -11.07 28.46 -17.10
CA LEU A 176 -9.99 27.61 -17.61
C LEU A 176 -8.93 28.47 -18.31
N GLU A 177 -7.68 28.37 -17.86
CA GLU A 177 -6.54 28.97 -18.53
C GLU A 177 -5.66 27.87 -19.13
N PHE A 178 -5.63 27.79 -20.46
CA PHE A 178 -4.68 26.92 -21.15
C PHE A 178 -3.35 27.63 -21.37
N ARG A 179 -2.24 26.96 -21.03
CA ARG A 179 -0.88 27.45 -21.24
C ARG A 179 -0.09 26.41 -22.02
N LYS A 180 0.56 26.82 -23.11
CA LYS A 180 1.59 25.96 -23.73
C LYS A 180 2.88 26.09 -22.92
N PHE A 181 3.44 24.97 -22.50
CA PHE A 181 4.71 24.98 -21.77
C PHE A 181 5.87 25.25 -22.74
N ASP A 182 6.55 26.38 -22.56
CA ASP A 182 7.67 26.78 -23.42
C ASP A 182 8.98 26.22 -22.87
N THR A 183 9.56 25.21 -23.53
CA THR A 183 10.82 24.61 -23.08
C THR A 183 12.06 25.42 -23.49
N THR A 184 11.93 26.33 -24.47
CA THR A 184 13.06 27.07 -25.05
C THR A 184 13.93 27.83 -24.04
N PRO A 185 13.41 28.35 -22.91
CA PRO A 185 14.24 29.08 -21.95
C PRO A 185 15.04 28.18 -21.00
N TYR A 186 14.90 26.85 -21.10
CA TYR A 186 15.54 25.85 -20.22
C TYR A 186 16.62 25.05 -20.95
N PRO A 187 17.48 24.30 -20.21
CA PRO A 187 18.49 23.46 -20.83
C PRO A 187 17.87 22.38 -21.75
N LYS A 188 18.58 22.02 -22.84
CA LYS A 188 18.09 21.09 -23.88
C LYS A 188 17.57 19.72 -23.41
N PHE A 189 17.94 19.25 -22.23
CA PHE A 189 17.38 17.98 -21.71
C PHE A 189 15.92 18.12 -21.25
N VAL A 190 15.41 19.34 -21.12
CA VAL A 190 14.01 19.67 -20.81
C VAL A 190 13.11 19.56 -22.06
N ASP A 191 13.70 19.45 -23.25
CA ASP A 191 12.98 19.36 -24.54
C ASP A 191 12.31 17.99 -24.80
N ASP A 192 12.50 17.00 -23.93
CA ASP A 192 11.83 15.67 -23.96
C ASP A 192 10.85 15.57 -22.78
N PRO A 193 9.62 16.09 -22.93
CA PRO A 193 8.79 16.47 -21.79
C PRO A 193 8.08 15.27 -21.17
N LYS A 194 8.69 14.66 -20.16
CA LYS A 194 7.94 13.78 -19.24
C LYS A 194 7.30 14.61 -18.15
N ILE A 195 6.01 14.37 -17.87
CA ILE A 195 5.21 15.06 -16.83
C ILE A 195 5.99 15.18 -15.51
N ALA A 196 6.61 14.10 -15.04
CA ALA A 196 7.35 14.06 -13.77
C ALA A 196 8.54 15.04 -13.71
N GLN A 197 9.14 15.38 -14.84
CA GLN A 197 10.30 16.26 -14.91
C GLN A 197 9.92 17.75 -14.86
N LEU A 198 8.72 18.08 -15.34
CA LEU A 198 8.27 19.46 -15.51
C LEU A 198 7.41 19.99 -14.37
N LYS A 199 6.89 19.10 -13.49
CA LYS A 199 6.06 19.52 -12.34
C LYS A 199 6.70 20.64 -11.53
N GLY A 200 7.99 20.53 -11.21
CA GLY A 200 8.70 21.55 -10.42
C GLY A 200 8.79 22.91 -11.11
N LEU A 201 8.95 22.95 -12.43
CA LEU A 201 9.02 24.18 -13.21
C LEU A 201 7.65 24.84 -13.34
N ILE A 202 6.61 24.06 -13.63
CA ILE A 202 5.23 24.54 -13.70
C ILE A 202 4.79 25.10 -12.35
N LEU A 203 5.10 24.40 -11.25
CA LEU A 203 4.81 24.91 -9.91
C LEU A 203 5.52 26.22 -9.62
N ALA A 204 6.78 26.38 -10.03
CA ALA A 204 7.53 27.62 -9.86
C ALA A 204 6.86 28.79 -10.62
N GLU A 205 6.30 28.56 -11.80
CA GLU A 205 5.53 29.56 -12.54
C GLU A 205 4.21 29.91 -11.85
N VAL A 206 3.44 28.90 -11.46
CA VAL A 206 2.10 29.15 -10.91
C VAL A 206 2.18 29.77 -9.51
N ILE A 207 3.08 29.31 -8.64
CA ILE A 207 3.18 29.85 -7.27
C ILE A 207 3.72 31.29 -7.24
N ARG A 208 4.37 31.74 -8.32
CA ARG A 208 4.75 33.15 -8.47
C ARG A 208 3.49 34.02 -8.46
N ASP A 209 2.48 33.60 -9.22
CA ASP A 209 1.28 34.38 -9.50
C ASP A 209 0.12 34.08 -8.52
N TYR A 210 0.10 32.88 -7.92
CA TYR A 210 -1.01 32.43 -7.06
C TYR A 210 -0.56 32.02 -5.65
N PRO A 211 -1.32 32.41 -4.61
CA PRO A 211 -0.97 32.11 -3.23
C PRO A 211 -1.26 30.66 -2.84
N ILE A 212 -2.21 29.98 -3.49
CA ILE A 212 -2.60 28.60 -3.18
C ILE A 212 -2.76 27.80 -4.47
N VAL A 213 -2.04 26.68 -4.55
CA VAL A 213 -2.02 25.81 -5.71
C VAL A 213 -2.47 24.41 -5.31
N PHE A 214 -3.46 23.87 -6.03
CA PHE A 214 -3.91 22.50 -5.92
C PHE A 214 -3.54 21.76 -7.20
N TRP A 215 -2.47 20.97 -7.16
CA TRP A 215 -2.04 20.18 -8.30
C TRP A 215 -2.87 18.90 -8.40
N ILE A 216 -3.36 18.60 -9.60
CA ILE A 216 -4.09 17.38 -9.93
C ILE A 216 -3.47 16.77 -11.19
N ASN A 217 -2.96 15.55 -11.07
CA ASN A 217 -2.48 14.80 -12.22
C ASN A 217 -3.60 14.52 -13.25
N PRO A 218 -3.27 14.39 -14.54
CA PRO A 218 -4.27 14.25 -15.61
C PRO A 218 -5.24 13.07 -15.43
N ASP A 219 -4.75 11.99 -14.84
CA ASP A 219 -5.44 10.72 -14.61
C ASP A 219 -6.19 10.66 -13.27
N ILE A 220 -6.19 11.75 -12.50
CA ILE A 220 -6.88 11.83 -11.21
C ILE A 220 -8.21 12.58 -11.35
N ALA A 221 -9.28 11.99 -10.81
CA ALA A 221 -10.62 12.57 -10.81
C ALA A 221 -11.08 12.91 -9.39
N MET A 222 -11.62 14.12 -9.22
CA MET A 222 -12.27 14.53 -7.97
C MET A 222 -13.67 13.91 -7.86
N ARG A 223 -14.01 13.33 -6.70
CA ARG A 223 -15.27 12.56 -6.53
C ARG A 223 -16.11 12.97 -5.32
N LYS A 224 -15.67 13.95 -4.55
CA LYS A 224 -16.34 14.40 -3.33
C LYS A 224 -16.50 15.91 -3.34
N THR A 225 -17.59 16.38 -2.75
CA THR A 225 -17.78 17.78 -2.39
C THR A 225 -16.91 18.16 -1.19
N ASN A 226 -16.71 19.45 -0.96
CA ASN A 226 -16.06 20.00 0.24
C ASN A 226 -14.60 19.53 0.46
N VAL A 227 -13.90 19.07 -0.59
CA VAL A 227 -12.49 18.67 -0.50
C VAL A 227 -11.61 19.82 0.02
N LEU A 228 -11.78 21.03 -0.53
CA LEU A 228 -11.05 22.22 -0.09
C LEU A 228 -11.37 22.59 1.36
N LYS A 229 -12.66 22.62 1.73
CA LYS A 229 -13.09 22.88 3.09
C LYS A 229 -12.48 21.91 4.10
N ASN A 230 -12.60 20.60 3.85
CA ASN A 230 -12.05 19.58 4.75
C ASN A 230 -10.52 19.70 4.87
N LEU A 231 -9.85 20.02 3.76
CA LEU A 231 -8.41 20.26 3.77
C LEU A 231 -8.04 21.50 4.59
N PHE A 232 -8.80 22.58 4.47
CA PHE A 232 -8.58 23.81 5.21
C PHE A 232 -8.83 23.61 6.70
N ASP A 233 -9.89 22.88 7.06
CA ASP A 233 -10.20 22.49 8.43
C ASP A 233 -9.02 21.69 9.03
N GLU A 234 -8.50 20.68 8.33
CA GLU A 234 -7.31 19.90 8.77
C GLU A 234 -6.07 20.79 8.96
N ILE A 235 -5.80 21.69 8.02
CA ILE A 235 -4.66 22.61 8.12
C ILE A 235 -4.82 23.54 9.34
N SER A 236 -6.03 24.05 9.56
CA SER A 236 -6.33 24.98 10.65
C SER A 236 -6.17 24.32 12.02
N GLU A 237 -6.57 23.06 12.15
CA GLU A 237 -6.58 22.30 13.40
C GLU A 237 -5.17 21.77 13.74
N TYR A 238 -4.39 21.34 12.74
CA TYR A 238 -3.16 20.58 12.98
C TYR A 238 -1.86 21.21 12.45
N ARG A 239 -1.92 22.21 11.53
CA ARG A 239 -0.73 22.63 10.74
C ARG A 239 -0.47 24.13 10.69
N THR A 240 -0.97 24.89 11.67
CA THR A 240 -0.77 26.35 11.76
C THR A 240 0.55 26.77 12.43
N THR A 241 1.35 25.81 12.95
CA THR A 241 2.67 26.07 13.54
C THR A 241 3.79 25.89 12.51
N GLU A 242 4.93 26.58 12.68
CA GLU A 242 6.11 26.50 11.80
C GLU A 242 6.75 25.08 11.68
N GLU A 243 6.24 24.09 12.43
CA GLU A 243 6.74 22.71 12.42
C GLU A 243 6.22 21.88 11.23
N TYR A 244 5.17 22.32 10.52
CA TYR A 244 4.54 21.56 9.43
C TYR A 244 4.87 22.11 8.04
N SER A 245 5.02 21.20 7.07
CA SER A 245 5.25 21.56 5.68
C SER A 245 4.02 22.26 5.09
N PRO A 246 4.16 23.44 4.47
CA PRO A 246 3.11 24.13 3.71
C PRO A 246 2.78 23.46 2.36
N MET A 247 3.52 22.41 2.00
CA MET A 247 3.18 21.48 0.92
C MET A 247 2.64 20.19 1.52
N ILE A 248 1.43 19.84 1.14
CA ILE A 248 0.67 18.68 1.65
C ILE A 248 0.41 17.75 0.48
N SER A 249 0.93 16.54 0.55
CA SER A 249 0.53 15.50 -0.40
C SER A 249 -0.77 14.85 0.08
N LEU A 250 -1.72 14.72 -0.85
CA LEU A 250 -2.98 14.00 -0.61
C LEU A 250 -2.90 12.54 -1.08
N SER A 251 -1.75 12.16 -1.66
CA SER A 251 -1.38 10.77 -1.97
C SER A 251 -0.16 10.38 -1.14
N VAL A 252 -0.35 9.45 -0.20
CA VAL A 252 0.72 8.87 0.61
C VAL A 252 0.60 7.35 0.50
N MET A 253 1.65 6.69 0.01
CA MET A 253 1.81 5.26 0.24
C MET A 253 2.64 5.06 1.50
N ASP A 254 2.23 4.14 2.36
CA ASP A 254 2.95 3.75 3.59
C ASP A 254 4.23 2.92 3.29
N ASN A 255 4.91 3.19 2.17
CA ASN A 255 6.11 2.49 1.76
C ASN A 255 7.35 3.22 2.29
N LYS A 256 7.96 2.66 3.35
CA LYS A 256 9.27 3.10 3.86
C LYS A 256 10.40 2.48 3.02
N ASN A 257 10.57 2.92 1.77
CA ASN A 257 11.60 2.38 0.90
C ASN A 257 12.73 3.39 0.63
N ALA A 258 13.88 3.18 1.29
CA ALA A 258 15.14 3.86 0.97
C ALA A 258 15.69 3.51 -0.43
N ALA A 259 15.13 2.49 -1.11
CA ALA A 259 15.62 1.93 -2.37
C ALA A 259 15.28 2.74 -3.64
N VAL A 260 14.37 3.72 -3.55
CA VAL A 260 13.90 4.52 -4.71
C VAL A 260 14.57 5.90 -4.78
N VAL A 261 15.27 6.31 -3.73
CA VAL A 261 16.05 7.55 -3.73
C VAL A 261 17.33 7.30 -4.52
N ASN A 262 17.43 7.89 -5.71
CA ASN A 262 18.68 7.87 -6.47
C ASN A 262 19.81 8.41 -5.56
N PRO A 263 20.90 7.65 -5.30
CA PRO A 263 21.98 8.12 -4.43
C PRO A 263 22.60 9.45 -4.87
N GLY A 264 22.52 9.80 -6.16
CA GLY A 264 22.89 11.10 -6.69
C GLY A 264 22.04 12.25 -6.14
N LEU A 265 20.78 12.02 -5.78
CA LEU A 265 19.89 13.02 -5.17
C LEU A 265 20.34 13.37 -3.74
N ILE A 266 20.84 12.39 -2.98
CA ILE A 266 21.37 12.57 -1.62
C ILE A 266 22.57 13.52 -1.62
N GLN A 267 23.34 13.55 -2.71
CA GLN A 267 24.45 14.49 -2.84
C GLN A 267 23.97 15.95 -2.86
N PHE A 268 22.80 16.24 -3.44
CA PHE A 268 22.21 17.58 -3.45
C PHE A 268 21.32 17.84 -2.23
N PHE A 269 20.70 16.80 -1.65
CA PHE A 269 19.79 16.89 -0.51
C PHE A 269 20.21 15.94 0.62
N PRO A 270 21.24 16.29 1.38
CA PRO A 270 21.69 15.43 2.45
C PRO A 270 20.64 15.39 3.57
N SER A 271 20.23 14.16 3.92
CA SER A 271 19.30 13.86 5.00
C SER A 271 19.98 13.00 6.05
N SER A 272 19.80 13.32 7.33
CA SER A 272 20.28 12.51 8.47
C SER A 272 19.39 11.30 8.76
N SER A 273 18.20 11.21 8.14
CA SER A 273 17.25 10.13 8.31
C SER A 273 17.05 9.37 7.00
N VAL A 274 17.43 8.08 7.00
CA VAL A 274 17.16 7.11 5.90
C VAL A 274 15.69 6.66 5.90
N ASN A 275 14.89 7.15 6.85
CA ASN A 275 13.48 6.80 7.03
C ASN A 275 12.61 7.87 6.35
N VAL A 276 12.59 7.88 5.01
CA VAL A 276 11.72 8.76 4.22
C VAL A 276 10.52 7.92 3.78
N ASN A 277 9.31 8.24 4.24
CA ASN A 277 8.09 7.65 3.70
C ASN A 277 7.97 8.06 2.22
N GLN A 278 7.55 7.14 1.35
CA GLN A 278 7.30 7.42 -0.05
C GLN A 278 6.08 8.34 -0.20
N VAL A 279 6.31 9.60 -0.58
CA VAL A 279 5.24 10.54 -0.92
C VAL A 279 5.21 10.66 -2.44
N TRP A 280 4.16 10.10 -3.08
CA TRP A 280 3.92 10.31 -4.50
C TRP A 280 3.22 11.66 -4.70
N PHE A 281 3.86 12.56 -5.46
CA PHE A 281 3.31 13.87 -5.79
C PHE A 281 2.36 13.80 -6.99
N GLU A 282 1.34 12.95 -6.92
CA GLU A 282 0.30 12.86 -7.94
C GLU A 282 -0.77 13.93 -7.76
N THR A 283 -1.21 14.11 -6.51
CA THR A 283 -2.14 15.17 -6.10
C THR A 283 -1.63 15.79 -4.82
N PHE A 284 -1.43 17.10 -4.82
CA PHE A 284 -0.86 17.81 -3.68
C PHE A 284 -1.32 19.26 -3.65
N PHE A 285 -1.30 19.81 -2.45
CA PHE A 285 -1.75 21.15 -2.13
C PHE A 285 -0.59 21.97 -1.57
N ILE A 286 -0.41 23.19 -2.08
CA ILE A 286 0.71 24.07 -1.74
C ILE A 286 0.18 25.45 -1.38
N VAL A 287 0.65 25.97 -0.24
CA VAL A 287 0.47 27.37 0.16
C VAL A 287 1.78 28.13 -0.03
N LYS A 288 1.74 29.27 -0.72
CA LYS A 288 2.89 30.16 -0.92
C LYS A 288 3.38 30.68 0.42
N THR A 289 4.58 30.27 0.82
CA THR A 289 5.24 30.66 2.06
C THR A 289 6.75 30.85 1.81
N GLU A 290 7.47 31.40 2.79
CA GLU A 290 8.94 31.45 2.74
C GLU A 290 9.56 30.04 2.60
N TYR A 291 8.96 29.03 3.22
CA TYR A 291 9.45 27.65 3.16
C TYR A 291 9.24 26.99 1.79
N THR A 292 8.05 27.14 1.17
CA THR A 292 7.83 26.61 -0.20
C THR A 292 8.77 27.24 -1.21
N HIS A 293 9.06 28.52 -1.04
CA HIS A 293 10.00 29.26 -1.86
C HIS A 293 11.41 28.65 -1.80
N LYS A 294 11.89 28.32 -0.59
CA LYS A 294 13.17 27.62 -0.37
C LYS A 294 13.19 26.21 -0.96
N LEU A 295 12.06 25.48 -0.88
CA LEU A 295 11.93 24.11 -1.39
C LEU A 295 11.94 24.06 -2.93
N LEU A 296 11.19 24.93 -3.60
CA LEU A 296 11.09 24.97 -5.07
C LEU A 296 12.39 25.39 -5.73
N LYS A 297 13.19 26.23 -5.07
CA LYS A 297 14.56 26.57 -5.49
C LYS A 297 15.45 25.35 -5.74
N CYS A 298 15.11 24.20 -5.14
CA CYS A 298 15.94 23.01 -5.08
C CYS A 298 15.51 21.87 -6.02
N MET A 299 14.29 21.82 -6.56
CA MET A 299 13.83 20.65 -7.35
C MET A 299 14.33 20.69 -8.80
N HIS A 300 15.04 19.65 -9.28
CA HIS A 300 15.52 19.56 -10.67
C HIS A 300 15.37 18.13 -11.27
N PRO A 301 15.01 17.99 -12.57
CA PRO A 301 14.82 16.70 -13.23
C PRO A 301 16.13 16.05 -13.71
N ASN A 302 16.33 14.78 -13.38
CA ASN A 302 17.33 13.89 -13.99
C ASN A 302 16.77 12.47 -13.92
N LEU A 303 16.50 11.80 -15.07
CA LEU A 303 16.60 10.34 -15.32
C LEU A 303 15.90 9.95 -16.66
N ARG A 304 16.64 9.24 -17.53
CA ARG A 304 16.24 8.74 -18.88
C ARG A 304 15.72 7.29 -18.85
N PHE A 305 14.93 6.88 -19.86
CA PHE A 305 14.99 5.62 -20.69
C PHE A 305 13.71 5.38 -21.55
N PRO A 306 13.71 4.48 -22.58
CA PRO A 306 13.23 4.76 -23.94
C PRO A 306 11.97 3.98 -24.39
N ILE A 307 11.56 4.30 -25.63
CA ILE A 307 10.28 4.11 -26.35
C ILE A 307 10.17 2.75 -27.08
N PHE A 308 8.95 2.22 -27.30
CA PHE A 308 8.46 1.76 -28.62
C PHE A 308 6.91 1.69 -28.69
N ILE A 309 6.37 2.17 -29.80
CA ILE A 309 4.97 2.48 -30.14
C ILE A 309 4.42 1.46 -31.17
N THR A 310 3.10 1.22 -31.23
CA THR A 310 2.17 1.31 -32.42
C THR A 310 0.89 0.48 -32.22
N SER A 311 -0.27 1.14 -32.04
CA SER A 311 -1.33 1.46 -33.04
C SER A 311 -2.34 0.33 -33.34
N PHE A 312 -3.63 0.55 -32.99
CA PHE A 312 -4.77 0.56 -33.93
C PHE A 312 -6.08 0.95 -33.21
N ALA A 313 -6.47 2.22 -33.32
CA ALA A 313 -7.81 2.72 -33.00
C ALA A 313 -8.46 3.13 -34.32
N THR A 314 -9.64 2.60 -34.66
CA THR A 314 -10.51 3.19 -35.70
C THR A 314 -11.94 2.63 -35.79
N LEU A 315 -12.54 2.02 -34.75
CA LEU A 315 -13.89 1.43 -34.92
C LEU A 315 -14.92 1.55 -33.78
N VAL A 316 -14.70 2.34 -32.73
CA VAL A 316 -15.68 2.43 -31.60
C VAL A 316 -16.29 3.83 -31.40
N THR A 317 -16.19 4.72 -32.39
CA THR A 317 -16.66 6.12 -32.28
C THR A 317 -18.19 6.28 -32.19
N VAL A 318 -18.99 5.21 -32.27
CA VAL A 318 -20.47 5.36 -32.34
C VAL A 318 -21.23 4.68 -31.19
N TYR A 319 -20.58 3.89 -30.32
CA TYR A 319 -21.32 3.21 -29.23
C TYR A 319 -21.29 3.93 -27.87
N TYR A 320 -20.38 4.89 -27.66
CA TYR A 320 -20.19 5.59 -26.37
C TYR A 320 -21.23 6.67 -26.02
N LEU A 321 -22.26 6.90 -26.84
CA LEU A 321 -23.24 7.96 -26.58
C LEU A 321 -24.41 7.55 -25.66
N THR A 322 -24.42 6.34 -25.11
CA THR A 322 -25.50 5.93 -24.20
C THR A 322 -25.03 5.05 -23.03
N LYS A 323 -24.45 5.65 -21.98
CA LYS A 323 -25.00 5.68 -20.60
C LYS A 323 -23.94 6.03 -19.53
N PRO A 324 -24.33 6.72 -18.45
CA PRO A 324 -23.49 7.02 -17.28
C PRO A 324 -23.50 5.85 -16.28
N ILE A 325 -22.37 5.67 -15.58
CA ILE A 325 -22.13 5.19 -14.18
C ILE A 325 -20.70 4.59 -14.16
N CYS A 326 -19.79 5.22 -13.42
CA CYS A 326 -18.45 4.67 -13.17
C CYS A 326 -18.55 3.52 -12.15
N GLU A 327 -18.48 2.27 -12.61
CA GLU A 327 -18.14 1.13 -11.75
C GLU A 327 -16.66 0.75 -11.90
N ILE A 328 -16.06 0.30 -10.81
CA ILE A 328 -14.65 -0.17 -10.72
C ILE A 328 -14.39 -1.40 -11.62
N ASP A 329 -15.43 -2.07 -12.14
CA ASP A 329 -15.25 -3.24 -13.02
C ASP A 329 -14.66 -2.87 -14.40
N ASP A 330 -14.86 -1.64 -14.88
CA ASP A 330 -14.44 -1.22 -16.23
C ASP A 330 -12.92 -0.98 -16.36
N LEU A 331 -12.18 -0.86 -15.25
CA LEU A 331 -10.71 -0.72 -15.26
C LEU A 331 -9.99 -2.07 -15.36
N GLU A 332 -10.62 -3.18 -14.95
CA GLU A 332 -10.05 -4.53 -15.06
C GLU A 332 -10.13 -5.04 -16.52
N GLU A 333 -11.08 -4.53 -17.31
CA GLU A 333 -11.32 -4.88 -18.71
C GLU A 333 -10.42 -4.12 -19.71
N LEU A 334 -9.94 -2.92 -19.34
CA LEU A 334 -9.14 -2.05 -20.24
C LEU A 334 -7.66 -2.44 -20.37
N TYR A 335 -7.17 -3.30 -19.47
CA TYR A 335 -5.78 -3.76 -19.47
C TYR A 335 -5.62 -5.26 -19.74
N THR A 336 -6.72 -6.02 -19.78
CA THR A 336 -6.66 -7.48 -19.83
C THR A 336 -6.06 -7.97 -21.15
N HIS A 337 -5.01 -8.79 -21.06
CA HIS A 337 -4.45 -9.46 -22.23
C HIS A 337 -5.53 -10.36 -22.85
N LYS A 338 -5.76 -10.30 -24.17
CA LYS A 338 -6.80 -11.13 -24.84
C LYS A 338 -6.69 -12.62 -24.49
N ASP A 339 -5.46 -13.10 -24.37
CA ASP A 339 -5.19 -14.50 -24.01
C ASP A 339 -5.64 -14.86 -22.60
N CYS A 340 -5.90 -13.90 -21.72
CA CYS A 340 -6.38 -14.14 -20.35
C CYS A 340 -7.89 -14.33 -20.25
N MET A 341 -8.64 -14.07 -21.32
CA MET A 341 -10.10 -14.16 -21.31
C MET A 341 -10.58 -15.60 -21.45
N CYS A 342 -11.60 -15.95 -20.68
CA CYS A 342 -12.36 -17.19 -20.80
C CYS A 342 -13.84 -16.86 -20.96
N THR A 343 -14.47 -17.43 -21.99
CA THR A 343 -15.88 -17.18 -22.31
C THR A 343 -16.77 -18.25 -21.72
N SER A 344 -17.87 -17.84 -21.08
CA SER A 344 -18.90 -18.73 -20.58
C SER A 344 -19.74 -19.28 -21.73
N ASN A 345 -19.91 -20.60 -21.78
CA ASN A 345 -20.85 -21.23 -22.71
C ASN A 345 -22.31 -20.97 -22.31
N LYS A 346 -22.57 -20.71 -21.02
CA LYS A 346 -23.91 -20.47 -20.48
C LYS A 346 -24.41 -19.07 -20.82
N THR A 347 -23.55 -18.06 -20.65
CA THR A 347 -23.95 -16.64 -20.72
C THR A 347 -23.36 -15.91 -21.92
N GLY A 348 -22.33 -16.45 -22.57
CA GLY A 348 -21.55 -15.76 -23.61
C GLY A 348 -20.66 -14.63 -23.08
N LYS A 349 -20.69 -14.33 -21.77
CA LYS A 349 -19.83 -13.33 -21.14
C LYS A 349 -18.40 -13.85 -21.03
N SER A 350 -17.42 -12.97 -21.20
CA SER A 350 -16.00 -13.30 -21.07
C SER A 350 -15.43 -12.72 -19.77
N TYR A 351 -14.57 -13.49 -19.11
CA TYR A 351 -14.01 -13.13 -17.81
C TYR A 351 -12.49 -13.30 -17.80
N ASN A 352 -11.80 -12.44 -17.05
CA ASN A 352 -10.35 -12.55 -16.85
C ASN A 352 -10.00 -13.74 -15.94
N PHE A 353 -9.15 -14.63 -16.45
CA PHE A 353 -8.61 -15.81 -15.76
C PHE A 353 -7.09 -15.75 -15.58
N CYS A 354 -6.43 -14.62 -15.83
CA CYS A 354 -5.10 -14.35 -15.33
C CYS A 354 -5.18 -13.35 -14.18
N TYR A 355 -4.55 -13.64 -13.05
CA TYR A 355 -4.50 -12.69 -11.94
C TYR A 355 -3.72 -11.43 -12.35
N PRO A 356 -4.31 -10.22 -12.30
CA PRO A 356 -3.57 -8.97 -12.52
C PRO A 356 -2.82 -8.57 -11.25
N ASP A 357 -1.52 -8.27 -11.35
CA ASP A 357 -0.80 -7.64 -10.22
C ASP A 357 -1.26 -6.19 -10.06
N PRO A 358 -1.94 -5.82 -8.96
CA PRO A 358 -2.45 -4.48 -8.74
C PRO A 358 -1.34 -3.42 -8.63
N ASN A 359 -0.10 -3.82 -8.34
CA ASN A 359 1.03 -2.89 -8.18
C ASN A 359 1.87 -2.76 -9.44
N LYS A 360 1.61 -3.58 -10.47
CA LYS A 360 2.37 -3.58 -11.71
C LYS A 360 1.46 -3.85 -12.91
N PRO A 361 0.75 -2.80 -13.39
CA PRO A 361 -0.12 -2.91 -14.56
C PRO A 361 0.58 -3.59 -15.74
N GLY A 362 -0.10 -4.53 -16.38
CA GLY A 362 0.45 -5.33 -17.48
C GLY A 362 1.19 -6.60 -17.03
N THR A 363 1.38 -6.83 -15.72
CA THR A 363 1.89 -8.10 -15.20
C THR A 363 0.74 -9.00 -14.81
N TYR A 364 0.75 -10.22 -15.35
CA TYR A 364 -0.30 -11.20 -15.19
C TYR A 364 0.27 -12.52 -14.70
N GLY A 365 -0.48 -13.18 -13.83
CA GLY A 365 -0.25 -14.58 -13.51
C GLY A 365 -0.60 -15.49 -14.69
N VAL A 366 -0.18 -16.75 -14.58
CA VAL A 366 -0.56 -17.82 -15.50
C VAL A 366 -2.07 -17.91 -15.58
N LYS A 367 -2.58 -18.05 -16.81
CA LYS A 367 -4.00 -18.20 -17.08
C LYS A 367 -4.52 -19.50 -16.45
N PHE A 368 -5.53 -19.38 -15.59
CA PHE A 368 -6.29 -20.52 -15.10
C PHE A 368 -7.13 -21.16 -16.21
N ASN A 369 -7.41 -22.46 -16.10
CA ASN A 369 -8.12 -23.20 -17.14
C ASN A 369 -9.55 -22.65 -17.33
N CYS A 370 -9.91 -22.33 -18.59
CA CYS A 370 -11.24 -21.84 -18.94
C CYS A 370 -12.36 -22.86 -18.70
N SER A 371 -12.04 -24.15 -18.53
CA SER A 371 -13.05 -25.16 -18.14
C SER A 371 -13.72 -24.84 -16.79
N PHE A 372 -13.10 -23.99 -15.95
CA PHE A 372 -13.66 -23.63 -14.65
C PHE A 372 -14.62 -22.44 -14.68
N VAL A 373 -14.87 -21.80 -15.84
CA VAL A 373 -15.79 -20.65 -15.93
C VAL A 373 -17.16 -20.98 -15.36
N GLU A 374 -17.75 -22.09 -15.81
CA GLU A 374 -19.10 -22.47 -15.37
C GLU A 374 -19.14 -22.81 -13.88
N THR A 375 -18.09 -23.43 -13.34
CA THR A 375 -17.96 -23.70 -11.91
C THR A 375 -17.94 -22.41 -11.09
N VAL A 376 -17.16 -21.42 -11.52
CA VAL A 376 -17.02 -20.13 -10.82
C VAL A 376 -18.29 -19.26 -10.98
N GLU A 377 -19.01 -19.37 -12.10
CA GLU A 377 -20.34 -18.78 -12.29
C GLU A 377 -21.39 -19.43 -11.37
N ASP A 378 -21.41 -20.75 -11.25
CA ASP A 378 -22.35 -21.47 -10.39
C ASP A 378 -22.12 -21.17 -8.89
N LEU A 379 -20.85 -20.91 -8.53
CA LEU A 379 -20.46 -20.42 -7.20
C LEU A 379 -20.73 -18.92 -7.01
N LYS A 380 -21.26 -18.21 -8.02
CA LYS A 380 -21.58 -16.76 -7.99
C LYS A 380 -20.37 -15.88 -7.65
N LEU A 381 -19.17 -16.32 -8.04
CA LEU A 381 -17.93 -15.56 -7.87
C LEU A 381 -17.63 -14.63 -9.05
N ILE A 382 -18.24 -14.90 -10.20
CA ILE A 382 -18.25 -14.06 -11.41
C ILE A 382 -19.70 -13.94 -11.94
N GLY A 383 -19.95 -12.96 -12.80
CA GLY A 383 -21.29 -12.62 -13.28
C GLY A 383 -21.99 -11.58 -12.40
N ASP A 384 -23.33 -11.55 -12.48
CA ASP A 384 -24.14 -10.46 -11.93
C ASP A 384 -24.00 -10.32 -10.40
N ALA A 385 -24.06 -9.07 -9.92
CA ALA A 385 -23.65 -8.65 -8.59
C ALA A 385 -24.80 -8.52 -7.57
N ASP A 386 -25.98 -9.06 -7.89
CA ASP A 386 -27.27 -8.76 -7.25
C ASP A 386 -27.35 -9.05 -5.73
N ASN A 387 -26.35 -9.75 -5.18
CA ASN A 387 -26.32 -10.22 -3.79
C ASN A 387 -25.12 -9.68 -2.97
N LEU A 388 -24.33 -8.76 -3.52
CA LEU A 388 -23.23 -8.13 -2.78
C LEU A 388 -23.75 -7.17 -1.71
N ILE A 389 -23.06 -7.09 -0.58
CA ILE A 389 -23.34 -6.14 0.49
C ILE A 389 -22.17 -5.16 0.69
N SER A 390 -22.44 -3.97 1.22
CA SER A 390 -21.37 -3.08 1.65
C SER A 390 -20.73 -3.59 2.95
N LEU A 391 -19.50 -3.15 3.25
CA LEU A 391 -18.87 -3.45 4.54
C LEU A 391 -19.69 -2.88 5.72
N SER A 392 -20.31 -1.70 5.55
CA SER A 392 -21.18 -1.12 6.58
C SER A 392 -22.46 -1.93 6.82
N ASP A 393 -23.04 -2.54 5.79
CA ASP A 393 -24.23 -3.39 5.96
C ASP A 393 -23.86 -4.68 6.71
N SER A 394 -22.63 -5.17 6.54
CA SER A 394 -22.17 -6.41 7.17
C SER A 394 -22.00 -6.36 8.69
N ILE A 395 -22.18 -5.18 9.30
CA ILE A 395 -22.01 -4.96 10.75
C ILE A 395 -23.25 -4.38 11.43
N GLN A 396 -24.43 -4.44 10.78
CA GLN A 396 -25.66 -3.88 11.34
C GLN A 396 -26.29 -4.77 12.42
N ASN A 397 -26.19 -6.09 12.27
CA ASN A 397 -26.81 -7.05 13.17
C ASN A 397 -25.90 -8.26 13.40
N GLU A 398 -25.56 -8.54 14.67
CA GLU A 398 -24.68 -9.66 15.03
C GLU A 398 -25.33 -11.02 14.76
N ASP A 399 -26.68 -11.10 14.79
CA ASP A 399 -27.42 -12.33 14.53
C ASP A 399 -27.31 -12.79 13.07
N ASP A 400 -26.95 -11.89 12.15
CA ASP A 400 -26.77 -12.20 10.72
C ASP A 400 -25.45 -12.94 10.44
N VAL A 401 -24.54 -13.01 11.43
CA VAL A 401 -23.27 -13.73 11.31
C VAL A 401 -23.50 -15.23 11.29
N VAL A 402 -22.99 -15.88 10.25
CA VAL A 402 -22.99 -17.34 10.11
C VAL A 402 -21.59 -17.87 10.39
N PHE A 403 -21.47 -18.70 11.43
CA PHE A 403 -20.22 -19.42 11.70
C PHE A 403 -20.08 -20.59 10.74
N VAL A 404 -18.94 -20.69 10.07
CA VAL A 404 -18.67 -21.73 9.07
C VAL A 404 -17.41 -22.48 9.43
N SER A 405 -17.49 -23.81 9.38
CA SER A 405 -16.35 -24.71 9.59
C SER A 405 -16.36 -25.85 8.58
N ALA A 406 -15.24 -26.56 8.48
CA ALA A 406 -15.14 -27.79 7.72
C ALA A 406 -14.31 -28.83 8.49
N ALA A 407 -14.72 -30.10 8.43
CA ALA A 407 -14.03 -31.18 9.10
C ALA A 407 -14.15 -32.50 8.33
N SER A 408 -13.08 -33.27 8.31
CA SER A 408 -13.08 -34.70 7.99
C SER A 408 -13.37 -35.54 9.24
N GLU A 409 -13.60 -36.84 9.06
CA GLU A 409 -13.99 -37.76 10.15
C GLU A 409 -13.02 -37.69 11.34
N ASP A 410 -11.72 -37.69 11.07
CA ASP A 410 -10.65 -37.63 12.07
C ASP A 410 -10.56 -36.28 12.81
N HIS A 411 -11.27 -35.25 12.33
CA HIS A 411 -11.33 -33.91 12.91
C HIS A 411 -12.71 -33.56 13.49
N LEU A 412 -13.69 -34.47 13.36
CA LEU A 412 -15.08 -34.19 13.73
C LEU A 412 -15.24 -33.87 15.21
N GLU A 413 -14.56 -34.59 16.11
CA GLU A 413 -14.62 -34.33 17.55
C GLU A 413 -14.14 -32.91 17.89
N HIS A 414 -13.09 -32.44 17.23
CA HIS A 414 -12.59 -31.07 17.41
C HIS A 414 -13.59 -30.05 16.89
N ALA A 415 -14.21 -30.29 15.73
CA ALA A 415 -15.27 -29.44 15.20
C ALA A 415 -16.48 -29.35 16.16
N MET A 416 -16.86 -30.45 16.82
CA MET A 416 -17.94 -30.44 17.82
C MET A 416 -17.56 -29.64 19.07
N LYS A 417 -16.31 -29.71 19.52
CA LYS A 417 -15.80 -28.86 20.61
C LYS A 417 -15.77 -27.38 20.21
N SER A 418 -15.39 -27.08 18.96
CA SER A 418 -15.44 -25.74 18.38
C SER A 418 -16.87 -25.18 18.37
N HIS A 419 -17.83 -25.95 17.83
CA HIS A 419 -19.25 -25.60 17.85
C HIS A 419 -19.78 -25.35 19.27
N ALA A 420 -19.51 -26.26 20.20
CA ALA A 420 -19.95 -26.12 21.60
C ALA A 420 -19.42 -24.83 22.23
N SER A 421 -18.16 -24.45 21.94
CA SER A 421 -17.57 -23.21 22.44
C SER A 421 -18.22 -21.94 21.86
N ILE A 422 -18.66 -21.99 20.60
CA ILE A 422 -19.41 -20.89 19.99
C ILE A 422 -20.79 -20.78 20.62
N ARG A 423 -21.46 -21.92 20.89
CA ARG A 423 -22.79 -21.94 21.51
C ARG A 423 -22.84 -21.40 22.94
N GLU A 424 -21.71 -21.38 23.63
CA GLU A 424 -21.59 -20.73 24.94
C GLU A 424 -21.89 -19.22 24.87
N TYR A 425 -21.50 -18.55 23.78
CA TYR A 425 -21.61 -17.10 23.63
C TYR A 425 -22.62 -16.66 22.56
N TYR A 426 -22.84 -17.49 21.54
CA TYR A 426 -23.69 -17.25 20.38
C TYR A 426 -24.71 -18.40 20.21
N PRO A 427 -25.72 -18.49 21.09
CA PRO A 427 -26.64 -19.64 21.12
C PRO A 427 -27.58 -19.72 19.91
N TYR A 428 -27.84 -18.58 19.25
CA TYR A 428 -28.86 -18.50 18.19
C TYR A 428 -28.29 -18.31 16.78
N ASN A 429 -27.02 -17.88 16.65
CA ASN A 429 -26.39 -17.71 15.34
C ASN A 429 -26.36 -19.02 14.56
N LYS A 430 -26.48 -18.93 13.24
CA LYS A 430 -26.35 -20.12 12.40
C LYS A 430 -24.91 -20.65 12.43
N TYR A 431 -24.75 -21.97 12.54
CA TYR A 431 -23.48 -22.66 12.42
C TYR A 431 -23.57 -23.68 11.29
N VAL A 432 -22.66 -23.64 10.32
CA VAL A 432 -22.63 -24.54 9.18
C VAL A 432 -21.34 -25.35 9.20
N LEU A 433 -21.47 -26.68 9.28
CA LEU A 433 -20.35 -27.61 9.17
C LEU A 433 -20.34 -28.29 7.80
N PHE A 434 -19.28 -28.08 7.04
CA PHE A 434 -19.01 -28.83 5.82
C PHE A 434 -18.23 -30.11 6.13
N GLY A 435 -18.84 -31.27 5.88
CA GLY A 435 -18.24 -32.58 6.08
C GLY A 435 -17.38 -33.00 4.88
N LEU A 436 -16.06 -33.13 5.11
CA LEU A 436 -15.05 -33.59 4.16
C LEU A 436 -14.91 -35.12 4.26
N ASN A 437 -15.95 -35.86 3.86
CA ASN A 437 -16.05 -37.33 4.03
C ASN A 437 -16.31 -37.78 5.48
N ILE A 438 -17.43 -37.34 6.06
CA ILE A 438 -17.97 -37.86 7.33
C ILE A 438 -18.83 -39.10 7.05
N SER A 439 -18.55 -40.19 7.77
CA SER A 439 -19.26 -41.46 7.75
C SER A 439 -20.63 -41.38 8.43
N SER A 440 -21.48 -42.38 8.24
CA SER A 440 -22.76 -42.47 8.95
C SER A 440 -22.60 -42.46 10.46
N LYS A 441 -21.55 -43.10 10.99
CA LYS A 441 -21.25 -43.10 12.43
C LYS A 441 -20.82 -41.72 12.94
N GLY A 442 -20.06 -40.98 12.13
CA GLY A 442 -19.73 -39.60 12.43
C GLY A 442 -20.97 -38.70 12.45
N MET A 443 -21.91 -38.93 11.52
CA MET A 443 -23.18 -38.20 11.51
C MET A 443 -24.01 -38.41 12.79
N ASP A 444 -23.90 -39.56 13.45
CA ASP A 444 -24.55 -39.82 14.75
C ASP A 444 -23.99 -38.93 15.89
N LEU A 445 -22.82 -38.31 15.72
CA LEU A 445 -22.20 -37.41 16.69
C LEU A 445 -22.61 -35.93 16.51
N LEU A 446 -23.35 -35.61 15.44
CA LEU A 446 -23.77 -34.24 15.17
C LEU A 446 -24.80 -33.77 16.22
N PRO A 447 -24.77 -32.49 16.62
CA PRO A 447 -25.62 -31.98 17.68
C PRO A 447 -27.09 -31.92 17.21
N THR A 448 -28.01 -32.15 18.13
CA THR A 448 -29.41 -31.77 17.93
C THR A 448 -29.58 -30.28 18.26
N ASP A 449 -29.18 -29.43 17.32
CA ASP A 449 -29.23 -27.97 17.43
C ASP A 449 -30.00 -27.41 16.22
N PRO A 450 -31.11 -26.66 16.42
CA PRO A 450 -31.92 -26.14 15.31
C PRO A 450 -31.20 -25.10 14.45
N ASN A 451 -30.13 -24.48 14.97
CA ASN A 451 -29.31 -23.50 14.26
C ASN A 451 -28.01 -24.12 13.72
N PHE A 452 -27.85 -25.44 13.83
CA PHE A 452 -26.74 -26.19 13.24
C PHE A 452 -27.17 -26.79 11.91
N GLU A 453 -26.39 -26.53 10.87
CA GLU A 453 -26.57 -27.10 9.54
C GLU A 453 -25.35 -27.94 9.16
N PHE A 454 -25.56 -29.23 8.95
CA PHE A 454 -24.57 -30.10 8.36
C PHE A 454 -24.71 -30.15 6.85
N ARG A 455 -23.59 -29.99 6.12
CA ARG A 455 -23.53 -30.12 4.68
C ARG A 455 -22.46 -31.13 4.30
N HIS A 456 -22.83 -32.12 3.50
CA HIS A 456 -21.82 -32.93 2.83
C HIS A 456 -21.14 -32.09 1.74
N PHE A 457 -19.80 -31.96 1.79
CA PHE A 457 -19.07 -31.25 0.75
C PHE A 457 -18.96 -32.13 -0.50
N ASN A 458 -19.80 -31.85 -1.51
CA ASN A 458 -19.83 -32.62 -2.74
C ASN A 458 -18.67 -32.21 -3.67
N ALA A 459 -17.56 -32.93 -3.58
CA ALA A 459 -16.40 -32.66 -4.42
C ALA A 459 -16.48 -33.28 -5.84
N THR A 460 -17.54 -34.04 -6.15
CA THR A 460 -17.73 -34.72 -7.46
C THR A 460 -17.61 -33.79 -8.67
N PRO A 461 -18.11 -32.54 -8.64
CA PRO A 461 -17.97 -31.62 -9.77
C PRO A 461 -16.55 -31.05 -9.97
N TYR A 462 -15.65 -31.28 -9.01
CA TYR A 462 -14.30 -30.72 -9.01
C TYR A 462 -13.25 -31.78 -9.41
N PRO A 463 -12.03 -31.38 -9.78
CA PRO A 463 -10.96 -32.33 -10.07
C PRO A 463 -10.70 -33.32 -8.93
N GLU A 464 -10.34 -34.56 -9.26
CA GLU A 464 -10.23 -35.67 -8.30
C GLU A 464 -9.32 -35.35 -7.09
N TYR A 465 -8.23 -34.62 -7.31
CA TYR A 465 -7.28 -34.24 -6.26
C TYR A 465 -7.87 -33.35 -5.16
N VAL A 466 -9.01 -32.70 -5.41
CA VAL A 466 -9.68 -31.87 -4.39
C VAL A 466 -10.06 -32.70 -3.16
N THR A 467 -10.35 -33.99 -3.35
CA THR A 467 -10.66 -34.93 -2.26
C THR A 467 -9.48 -35.28 -1.36
N ASN A 468 -8.27 -34.86 -1.72
CA ASN A 468 -7.10 -34.97 -0.85
C ASN A 468 -7.09 -33.79 0.15
N TRP A 469 -7.83 -33.95 1.25
CA TRP A 469 -8.02 -32.91 2.26
C TRP A 469 -6.73 -32.39 2.88
N LYS A 470 -5.66 -33.21 2.91
CA LYS A 470 -4.34 -32.81 3.44
C LYS A 470 -3.60 -31.78 2.56
N ARG A 471 -4.05 -31.59 1.32
CA ARG A 471 -3.54 -30.60 0.37
C ARG A 471 -4.36 -29.31 0.34
N TYR A 472 -5.37 -29.18 1.22
CA TYR A 472 -6.11 -27.94 1.47
C TYR A 472 -6.89 -27.33 0.28
N HIS A 473 -7.05 -28.04 -0.85
CA HIS A 473 -7.89 -27.59 -1.98
C HIS A 473 -9.32 -27.23 -1.56
N PHE A 474 -9.88 -27.97 -0.59
CA PHE A 474 -11.28 -27.81 -0.20
C PHE A 474 -11.61 -26.41 0.32
N LYS A 475 -10.68 -25.70 0.94
CA LYS A 475 -11.03 -24.52 1.75
C LYS A 475 -11.49 -23.34 0.90
N GLY A 476 -10.84 -23.08 -0.24
CA GLY A 476 -11.30 -22.05 -1.18
C GLY A 476 -12.69 -22.37 -1.73
N LEU A 477 -12.97 -23.65 -2.01
CA LEU A 477 -14.25 -24.14 -2.53
C LEU A 477 -15.38 -24.07 -1.49
N VAL A 478 -15.12 -24.52 -0.26
CA VAL A 478 -16.08 -24.38 0.85
C VAL A 478 -16.36 -22.91 1.15
N MET A 479 -15.33 -22.05 1.13
CA MET A 479 -15.51 -20.61 1.31
C MET A 479 -16.39 -20.02 0.20
N ALA A 480 -16.23 -20.47 -1.05
CA ALA A 480 -17.06 -20.05 -2.17
C ALA A 480 -18.52 -20.50 -2.02
N GLU A 481 -18.77 -21.77 -1.66
CA GLU A 481 -20.11 -22.28 -1.43
C GLU A 481 -20.81 -21.57 -0.26
N ALA A 482 -20.07 -21.33 0.82
CA ALA A 482 -20.58 -20.55 1.95
C ALA A 482 -20.88 -19.11 1.53
N MET A 483 -19.98 -18.44 0.80
CA MET A 483 -20.18 -17.04 0.36
C MET A 483 -21.36 -16.92 -0.62
N ARG A 484 -21.59 -17.91 -1.48
CA ARG A 484 -22.78 -17.94 -2.34
C ARG A 484 -24.07 -17.83 -1.52
N ASP A 485 -24.13 -18.51 -0.38
CA ASP A 485 -25.36 -18.69 0.38
C ASP A 485 -25.49 -17.68 1.54
N PHE A 486 -24.38 -17.22 2.11
CA PHE A 486 -24.35 -16.38 3.31
C PHE A 486 -23.61 -15.06 3.08
N PRO A 487 -24.21 -13.91 3.44
CA PRO A 487 -23.60 -12.61 3.22
C PRO A 487 -22.51 -12.26 4.25
N ILE A 488 -22.54 -12.83 5.45
CA ILE A 488 -21.60 -12.53 6.54
C ILE A 488 -21.10 -13.83 7.15
N ILE A 489 -19.87 -14.20 6.83
CA ILE A 489 -19.27 -15.47 7.28
C ILE A 489 -18.21 -15.20 8.33
N TRP A 490 -18.29 -15.97 9.41
CA TRP A 490 -17.20 -16.14 10.36
C TRP A 490 -16.59 -17.53 10.19
N TRP A 491 -15.46 -17.62 9.50
CA TRP A 491 -14.76 -18.88 9.33
C TRP A 491 -14.02 -19.27 10.60
N ILE A 492 -14.14 -20.54 11.00
CA ILE A 492 -13.38 -21.15 12.09
C ILE A 492 -12.92 -22.56 11.71
N ASP A 493 -11.61 -22.80 11.70
CA ASP A 493 -11.10 -24.18 11.53
C ASP A 493 -11.56 -25.07 12.69
N ALA A 494 -11.78 -26.36 12.43
CA ALA A 494 -12.26 -27.34 13.42
C ALA A 494 -11.46 -27.37 14.73
N HIS A 495 -10.16 -27.06 14.69
CA HIS A 495 -9.28 -27.06 15.86
C HIS A 495 -9.29 -25.78 16.70
N SER A 496 -10.10 -24.78 16.35
CA SER A 496 -10.17 -23.53 17.10
C SER A 496 -11.42 -23.48 17.96
N VAL A 497 -11.27 -23.14 19.24
CA VAL A 497 -12.41 -22.87 20.16
C VAL A 497 -12.42 -21.40 20.55
N MET A 498 -13.62 -20.85 20.73
CA MET A 498 -13.85 -19.52 21.30
C MET A 498 -13.80 -19.61 22.83
N VAL A 499 -13.12 -18.67 23.48
CA VAL A 499 -12.94 -18.68 24.95
C VAL A 499 -13.26 -17.35 25.60
N ASP A 500 -13.95 -16.48 24.86
CA ASP A 500 -14.23 -15.11 25.26
C ASP A 500 -15.57 -14.68 24.67
N SER A 501 -16.29 -13.83 25.40
CA SER A 501 -17.57 -13.29 24.98
C SER A 501 -17.40 -12.08 24.06
N ASP A 502 -18.48 -11.68 23.38
CA ASP A 502 -18.56 -10.40 22.64
C ASP A 502 -17.45 -10.25 21.57
N VAL A 503 -17.14 -11.35 20.88
CA VAL A 503 -16.13 -11.39 19.82
C VAL A 503 -16.66 -10.72 18.54
N VAL A 504 -17.93 -11.00 18.19
CA VAL A 504 -18.63 -10.40 17.05
C VAL A 504 -18.83 -8.89 17.27
N GLY A 505 -19.44 -8.48 18.38
CA GLY A 505 -19.65 -7.06 18.70
C GLY A 505 -18.37 -6.22 18.71
N ARG A 506 -17.28 -6.72 19.33
CA ARG A 506 -15.98 -6.01 19.24
C ARG A 506 -15.40 -5.99 17.83
N THR A 507 -15.65 -7.00 17.03
CA THR A 507 -15.24 -7.01 15.60
C THR A 507 -16.02 -5.98 14.81
N PHE A 508 -17.33 -5.86 15.04
CA PHE A 508 -18.18 -4.86 14.40
C PHE A 508 -17.76 -3.45 14.80
N LYS A 509 -17.45 -3.24 16.08
CA LYS A 509 -16.92 -1.98 16.59
C LYS A 509 -15.60 -1.60 15.91
N GLU A 510 -14.66 -2.54 15.79
CA GLU A 510 -13.40 -2.31 15.08
C GLU A 510 -13.61 -1.99 13.60
N VAL A 511 -14.55 -2.67 12.93
CA VAL A 511 -14.90 -2.37 11.54
C VAL A 511 -15.45 -0.95 11.41
N SER A 512 -16.39 -0.58 12.28
CA SER A 512 -17.00 0.75 12.34
C SER A 512 -15.96 1.85 12.59
N ASP A 513 -15.14 1.68 13.63
CA ASP A 513 -14.20 2.71 14.08
C ASP A 513 -12.99 2.87 13.14
N TYR A 514 -12.55 1.78 12.52
CA TYR A 514 -11.27 1.77 11.81
C TYR A 514 -11.34 1.27 10.37
N ARG A 515 -12.16 0.27 10.02
CA ARG A 515 -12.05 -0.37 8.69
C ARG A 515 -12.90 0.29 7.61
N LEU A 516 -13.98 1.00 7.95
CA LEU A 516 -14.83 1.69 6.97
C LEU A 516 -14.12 2.86 6.24
N SER A 517 -13.19 3.55 6.90
CA SER A 517 -12.58 4.79 6.38
C SER A 517 -11.11 4.69 6.02
N ASN A 518 -10.37 3.67 6.48
CA ASN A 518 -8.91 3.69 6.49
C ASN A 518 -8.23 2.71 5.51
N GLY A 519 -8.90 2.32 4.42
CA GLY A 519 -8.31 1.45 3.40
C GLY A 519 -7.87 0.09 3.96
N TYR A 520 -8.67 -0.52 4.83
CA TYR A 520 -8.47 -1.87 5.34
C TYR A 520 -9.17 -2.88 4.43
N SER A 521 -8.73 -4.14 4.51
CA SER A 521 -9.43 -5.25 3.89
C SER A 521 -10.77 -5.48 4.56
N PRO A 522 -11.88 -5.55 3.79
CA PRO A 522 -13.17 -6.04 4.29
C PRO A 522 -13.08 -7.47 4.84
N MET A 523 -12.16 -8.27 4.29
CA MET A 523 -11.90 -9.65 4.70
C MET A 523 -10.56 -9.73 5.46
N PHE A 524 -10.57 -10.14 6.73
CA PHE A 524 -9.36 -10.11 7.56
C PHE A 524 -9.27 -11.29 8.53
N SER A 525 -8.04 -11.54 8.98
CA SER A 525 -7.68 -12.62 9.90
C SER A 525 -7.48 -12.13 11.33
N PHE A 526 -7.71 -13.02 12.29
CA PHE A 526 -7.45 -12.81 13.71
C PHE A 526 -6.19 -13.51 14.23
N ILE A 527 -5.48 -14.26 13.40
CA ILE A 527 -4.35 -15.10 13.81
C ILE A 527 -3.05 -14.66 13.12
N ASN A 528 -1.98 -14.54 13.88
CA ASN A 528 -0.62 -14.41 13.37
C ASN A 528 0.07 -15.79 13.39
N ALA A 529 0.73 -16.18 12.31
CA ALA A 529 1.39 -17.49 12.21
C ALA A 529 2.77 -17.55 12.89
N GLY A 530 3.34 -16.41 13.30
CA GLY A 530 4.66 -16.34 13.95
C GLY A 530 5.85 -16.55 13.00
N HIS A 531 5.58 -16.59 11.70
CA HIS A 531 6.55 -16.64 10.61
C HIS A 531 6.03 -15.82 9.42
N THR A 532 6.91 -15.47 8.50
CA THR A 532 6.53 -14.71 7.29
C THR A 532 5.94 -15.62 6.23
N ASN A 533 5.30 -15.03 5.21
CA ASN A 533 4.84 -15.82 4.08
C ASN A 533 6.02 -16.31 3.23
N TYR A 534 7.07 -15.51 3.05
CA TYR A 534 8.27 -15.91 2.29
C TYR A 534 8.93 -17.19 2.83
N ALA A 535 8.96 -17.37 4.15
CA ALA A 535 9.59 -18.54 4.76
C ALA A 535 8.83 -19.85 4.46
N VAL A 536 7.55 -19.79 4.10
CA VAL A 536 6.63 -20.95 4.06
C VAL A 536 5.70 -20.99 2.83
N MET A 537 5.96 -20.16 1.83
CA MET A 537 5.28 -20.10 0.53
C MET A 537 6.11 -20.70 -0.62
N HIS A 538 5.57 -21.67 -1.35
CA HIS A 538 6.26 -22.22 -2.51
C HIS A 538 6.34 -21.19 -3.65
N LEU A 539 7.52 -21.02 -4.28
CA LEU A 539 7.73 -19.97 -5.30
C LEU A 539 6.86 -20.14 -6.55
N GLU A 540 6.47 -21.37 -6.90
CA GLU A 540 5.53 -21.64 -8.00
C GLU A 540 4.18 -20.92 -7.83
N LEU A 541 3.78 -20.60 -6.60
CA LEU A 541 2.58 -19.81 -6.37
C LEU A 541 2.66 -18.43 -7.04
N LEU A 542 3.87 -17.87 -7.18
CA LEU A 542 4.11 -16.57 -7.81
C LEU A 542 3.93 -16.59 -9.33
N HIS A 543 3.92 -17.77 -9.96
CA HIS A 543 3.53 -17.88 -11.36
C HIS A 543 2.04 -17.58 -11.53
N TYR A 544 1.21 -17.95 -10.56
CA TYR A 544 -0.24 -17.67 -10.58
C TYR A 544 -0.58 -16.31 -9.97
N PHE A 545 0.13 -15.90 -8.92
CA PHE A 545 -0.08 -14.64 -8.22
C PHE A 545 1.24 -13.86 -8.14
N PRO A 546 1.66 -13.22 -9.24
CA PRO A 546 2.85 -12.37 -9.25
C PRO A 546 2.74 -11.26 -8.19
N THR A 547 3.90 -10.85 -7.68
CA THR A 547 4.01 -9.83 -6.65
C THR A 547 5.36 -9.11 -6.76
N GLU A 548 5.33 -7.79 -6.63
CA GLU A 548 6.54 -6.97 -6.43
C GLU A 548 6.87 -6.78 -4.94
N SER A 549 6.05 -7.32 -4.05
CA SER A 549 6.11 -7.11 -2.60
C SER A 549 7.04 -8.07 -1.87
N PHE A 550 8.14 -8.51 -2.51
CA PHE A 550 9.06 -9.51 -1.94
C PHE A 550 9.67 -9.10 -0.60
N ASP A 551 9.95 -7.82 -0.42
CA ASP A 551 10.47 -7.31 0.85
C ASP A 551 9.43 -7.44 1.96
N LEU A 552 8.16 -7.15 1.67
CA LEU A 552 7.05 -7.33 2.61
C LEU A 552 6.83 -8.81 2.91
N LEU A 553 6.90 -9.70 1.91
CA LEU A 553 6.82 -11.14 2.14
C LEU A 553 7.90 -11.64 3.11
N LYS A 554 9.06 -10.97 3.22
CA LYS A 554 10.18 -11.30 4.10
C LYS A 554 10.15 -10.57 5.45
N SER A 555 9.44 -9.44 5.56
CA SER A 555 9.39 -8.64 6.79
C SER A 555 8.09 -8.80 7.57
N ASP A 556 6.99 -9.08 6.88
CA ASP A 556 5.65 -9.12 7.46
C ASP A 556 5.25 -10.54 7.83
N TYR A 557 4.57 -10.65 8.97
CA TYR A 557 4.04 -11.93 9.43
C TYR A 557 2.96 -12.43 8.48
N GLN A 558 2.99 -13.72 8.18
CA GLN A 558 1.87 -14.41 7.57
C GLN A 558 0.71 -14.41 8.58
N VAL A 559 -0.48 -14.02 8.12
CA VAL A 559 -1.71 -14.19 8.90
C VAL A 559 -2.30 -15.57 8.65
N GLY A 560 -2.84 -16.21 9.67
CA GLY A 560 -3.47 -17.52 9.55
C GLY A 560 -4.88 -17.40 8.96
N THR A 561 -5.28 -18.30 8.07
CA THR A 561 -6.68 -18.41 7.58
C THR A 561 -7.57 -19.19 8.55
N THR A 562 -7.07 -19.50 9.75
CA THR A 562 -7.77 -20.32 10.74
C THR A 562 -9.01 -19.65 11.30
N LEU A 563 -8.99 -18.32 11.37
CA LEU A 563 -10.12 -17.49 11.78
C LEU A 563 -10.21 -16.32 10.83
N LEU A 564 -11.33 -16.19 10.11
CA LEU A 564 -11.54 -15.11 9.15
C LEU A 564 -12.93 -14.50 9.33
N PHE A 565 -13.01 -13.17 9.28
CA PHE A 565 -14.25 -12.47 9.03
C PHE A 565 -14.36 -12.21 7.52
N VAL A 566 -15.45 -12.68 6.90
CA VAL A 566 -15.60 -12.73 5.45
C VAL A 566 -16.99 -12.23 5.05
N PRO A 567 -17.19 -10.90 4.98
CA PRO A 567 -18.42 -10.33 4.45
C PRO A 567 -18.42 -10.44 2.92
N ARG A 568 -19.58 -10.69 2.29
CA ARG A 568 -19.78 -10.81 0.84
C ARG A 568 -19.77 -9.45 0.15
N THR A 569 -18.65 -8.77 0.27
CA THR A 569 -18.37 -7.53 -0.45
C THR A 569 -17.81 -7.84 -1.84
N LYS A 570 -17.82 -6.84 -2.72
CA LYS A 570 -17.17 -6.92 -4.03
C LYS A 570 -15.71 -7.39 -3.93
N TYR A 571 -14.98 -6.85 -2.95
CA TYR A 571 -13.59 -7.22 -2.70
C TYR A 571 -13.45 -8.68 -2.22
N SER A 572 -14.22 -9.09 -1.22
CA SER A 572 -14.15 -10.46 -0.71
C SER A 572 -14.49 -11.48 -1.80
N ARG A 573 -15.47 -11.18 -2.67
CA ARG A 573 -15.80 -12.01 -3.84
C ARG A 573 -14.61 -12.12 -4.80
N LYS A 574 -13.89 -11.02 -5.10
CA LYS A 574 -12.66 -11.03 -5.91
C LYS A 574 -11.59 -11.94 -5.30
N ILE A 575 -11.34 -11.84 -4.00
CA ILE A 575 -10.33 -12.68 -3.32
C ILE A 575 -10.73 -14.16 -3.35
N VAL A 576 -12.00 -14.46 -3.05
CA VAL A 576 -12.50 -15.85 -3.06
C VAL A 576 -12.52 -16.42 -4.48
N LYS A 577 -12.77 -15.62 -5.53
CA LYS A 577 -12.60 -16.03 -6.94
C LYS A 577 -11.19 -16.57 -7.19
N TRP A 578 -10.15 -15.80 -6.88
CA TRP A 578 -8.77 -16.21 -7.15
C TRP A 578 -8.33 -17.39 -6.29
N TRP A 579 -8.73 -17.42 -5.01
CA TRP A 579 -8.47 -18.56 -4.14
C TRP A 579 -9.17 -19.83 -4.64
N THR A 580 -10.40 -19.72 -5.16
CA THR A 580 -11.14 -20.84 -5.75
C THR A 580 -10.46 -21.36 -7.01
N LEU A 581 -10.02 -20.48 -7.92
CA LEU A 581 -9.29 -20.87 -9.12
C LEU A 581 -7.97 -21.59 -8.79
N CYS A 582 -7.25 -21.11 -7.76
CA CYS A 582 -6.06 -21.81 -7.25
C CYS A 582 -6.40 -23.17 -6.64
N SER A 583 -7.52 -23.27 -5.92
CA SER A 583 -8.00 -24.53 -5.34
C SER A 583 -8.34 -25.56 -6.42
N LEU A 584 -8.87 -25.10 -7.56
CA LEU A 584 -9.19 -25.90 -8.73
C LEU A 584 -7.97 -26.22 -9.61
N THR A 585 -6.77 -25.77 -9.26
CA THR A 585 -5.53 -25.99 -10.04
C THR A 585 -4.45 -26.58 -9.14
N ASP A 586 -4.13 -27.88 -9.27
CA ASP A 586 -3.27 -28.59 -8.31
C ASP A 586 -1.91 -27.90 -8.14
N GLU A 587 -1.29 -27.48 -9.24
CA GLU A 587 0.03 -26.84 -9.23
C GLU A 587 0.03 -25.45 -8.56
N CYS A 588 -1.12 -24.80 -8.42
CA CYS A 588 -1.23 -23.51 -7.73
C CYS A 588 -1.25 -23.71 -6.21
N ILE A 589 -2.17 -24.52 -5.71
CA ILE A 589 -2.40 -24.70 -4.26
C ILE A 589 -1.55 -25.82 -3.64
N ASN A 590 -1.03 -26.75 -4.43
CA ASN A 590 -0.17 -27.85 -4.01
C ASN A 590 0.89 -28.15 -5.11
N PRO A 591 1.84 -27.22 -5.34
CA PRO A 591 2.88 -27.42 -6.33
C PRO A 591 3.75 -28.65 -6.04
N PRO A 592 4.42 -29.24 -7.05
CA PRO A 592 5.32 -30.37 -6.85
C PRO A 592 6.37 -30.09 -5.76
N GLY A 593 6.46 -30.99 -4.78
CA GLY A 593 7.37 -30.83 -3.63
C GLY A 593 6.79 -30.08 -2.44
N ALA A 594 5.53 -29.60 -2.52
CA ALA A 594 4.82 -29.05 -1.37
C ALA A 594 4.70 -30.08 -0.24
N GLN A 595 5.00 -29.64 0.99
CA GLN A 595 4.85 -30.43 2.20
C GLN A 595 4.48 -29.53 3.38
N LEU A 596 3.68 -30.04 4.30
CA LEU A 596 3.13 -29.24 5.41
C LEU A 596 4.15 -28.96 6.52
N GLN A 597 5.08 -29.90 6.75
CA GLN A 597 6.02 -29.84 7.88
C GLN A 597 7.15 -28.85 7.60
N CYS A 598 7.27 -27.83 8.46
CA CYS A 598 8.30 -26.80 8.36
C CYS A 598 9.51 -27.10 9.24
N THR A 599 10.69 -26.75 8.73
CA THR A 599 11.96 -26.79 9.45
C THR A 599 12.59 -25.40 9.44
N PHE A 600 12.57 -24.73 10.59
CA PHE A 600 13.10 -23.37 10.74
C PHE A 600 14.55 -23.40 11.26
N ASP A 601 15.50 -23.73 10.39
CA ASP A 601 16.92 -23.91 10.79
C ASP A 601 17.64 -22.61 11.17
N ARG A 602 17.18 -21.45 10.67
CA ARG A 602 17.89 -20.17 10.83
C ARG A 602 17.01 -19.07 11.43
N ASN A 603 15.93 -18.72 10.73
CA ASN A 603 14.91 -17.81 11.24
C ASN A 603 13.58 -18.06 10.53
N HIS A 604 12.54 -17.41 11.05
CA HIS A 604 11.16 -17.57 10.60
C HIS A 604 10.75 -16.55 9.52
N PHE A 605 11.72 -15.84 8.91
CA PHE A 605 11.47 -14.65 8.10
C PHE A 605 11.97 -14.72 6.66
N ASN A 606 13.29 -14.76 6.46
CA ASN A 606 13.88 -14.64 5.12
C ASN A 606 14.59 -15.92 4.67
N TRP A 607 14.34 -17.04 5.36
CA TRP A 607 14.85 -18.37 4.99
C TRP A 607 13.70 -19.32 4.72
N TRP A 608 13.83 -20.05 3.61
CA TRP A 608 12.90 -21.10 3.24
C TRP A 608 12.91 -22.21 4.28
N ALA A 609 11.74 -22.49 4.87
CA ALA A 609 11.57 -23.50 5.91
C ALA A 609 11.28 -24.90 5.35
N GLY A 610 11.44 -25.11 4.04
CA GLY A 610 11.22 -26.42 3.42
C GLY A 610 9.75 -26.86 3.39
N CYS A 611 8.79 -25.96 3.58
CA CYS A 611 7.36 -26.30 3.69
C CYS A 611 6.46 -25.32 2.95
N TYR A 612 5.21 -25.71 2.75
CA TYR A 612 4.18 -24.88 2.17
C TYR A 612 2.94 -24.84 3.06
N ARG A 613 2.42 -23.64 3.32
CA ARG A 613 1.19 -23.42 4.12
C ARG A 613 -0.07 -23.29 3.28
N TYR A 614 -0.02 -23.76 2.03
CA TYR A 614 -1.16 -23.94 1.13
C TYR A 614 -2.08 -22.71 1.08
N ASP A 615 -3.28 -22.86 1.61
CA ASP A 615 -4.36 -21.87 1.62
C ASP A 615 -3.99 -20.59 2.37
N GLN A 616 -3.18 -20.69 3.44
CA GLN A 616 -2.68 -19.54 4.18
C GLN A 616 -1.79 -18.68 3.28
N SER A 617 -0.91 -19.30 2.50
CA SER A 617 -0.03 -18.58 1.58
C SER A 617 -0.80 -17.92 0.44
N VAL A 618 -1.81 -18.61 -0.10
CA VAL A 618 -2.69 -18.03 -1.15
C VAL A 618 -3.40 -16.79 -0.63
N PHE A 619 -4.09 -16.89 0.51
CA PHE A 619 -4.79 -15.75 1.09
C PHE A 619 -3.84 -14.56 1.30
N ASN A 620 -2.67 -14.81 1.91
CA ASN A 620 -1.71 -13.75 2.21
C ASN A 620 -1.20 -13.03 0.96
N ILE A 621 -0.89 -13.73 -0.13
CA ILE A 621 -0.44 -13.05 -1.36
C ILE A 621 -1.55 -12.21 -1.96
N LEU A 622 -2.76 -12.77 -2.07
CA LEU A 622 -3.89 -12.07 -2.68
C LEU A 622 -4.19 -10.75 -1.95
N VAL A 623 -4.27 -10.79 -0.61
CA VAL A 623 -4.56 -9.58 0.16
C VAL A 623 -3.35 -8.67 0.33
N LEU A 624 -2.12 -9.21 0.37
CA LEU A 624 -0.91 -8.38 0.45
C LEU A 624 -0.72 -7.60 -0.85
N ASN A 625 -0.97 -8.21 -2.00
CA ASN A 625 -0.88 -7.53 -3.29
C ASN A 625 -1.78 -6.29 -3.33
N ASP A 626 -3.02 -6.37 -2.85
CA ASP A 626 -3.93 -5.22 -2.85
C ASP A 626 -3.63 -4.19 -1.74
N TYR A 627 -3.11 -4.59 -0.57
CA TYR A 627 -2.99 -3.70 0.61
C TYR A 627 -1.57 -3.30 1.02
N GLN A 628 -0.54 -4.01 0.57
CA GLN A 628 0.89 -3.74 0.84
C GLN A 628 1.25 -3.58 2.33
N ASN A 629 0.45 -4.13 3.25
CA ASN A 629 0.68 -4.06 4.69
C ASN A 629 -0.18 -5.09 5.42
N TYR A 630 0.43 -6.06 6.12
CA TYR A 630 -0.34 -7.12 6.79
C TYR A 630 -1.32 -6.62 7.86
N ARG A 631 -1.05 -5.46 8.47
CA ARG A 631 -1.95 -4.86 9.47
C ARG A 631 -3.28 -4.42 8.87
N LYS A 632 -3.37 -4.24 7.54
CA LYS A 632 -4.62 -3.89 6.87
C LYS A 632 -5.60 -5.06 6.74
N PHE A 633 -5.13 -6.29 6.93
CA PHE A 633 -5.93 -7.51 6.87
C PHE A 633 -5.71 -8.42 8.09
N TYR A 634 -5.22 -7.83 9.20
CA TYR A 634 -4.99 -8.51 10.48
C TYR A 634 -5.62 -7.74 11.65
N MET A 635 -6.29 -8.47 12.53
CA MET A 635 -6.90 -7.99 13.78
C MET A 635 -6.37 -8.80 14.97
N GLY A 636 -5.20 -8.42 15.48
CA GLY A 636 -4.52 -9.21 16.52
C GLY A 636 -5.04 -9.05 17.95
N ASN A 637 -5.85 -8.04 18.25
CA ASN A 637 -6.42 -7.85 19.58
C ASN A 637 -7.44 -8.94 19.96
N MET A 638 -7.91 -9.75 19.00
CA MET A 638 -8.82 -10.87 19.21
C MET A 638 -8.13 -12.23 19.30
N GLU A 639 -6.82 -12.33 19.08
CA GLU A 639 -6.12 -13.62 19.03
C GLU A 639 -6.32 -14.43 20.32
N LYS A 640 -6.35 -13.74 21.48
CA LYS A 640 -6.55 -14.35 22.81
C LYS A 640 -7.99 -14.80 23.08
N SER A 641 -8.96 -14.35 22.27
CA SER A 641 -10.35 -14.78 22.36
C SER A 641 -10.56 -16.17 21.78
N PHE A 642 -9.51 -16.77 21.22
CA PHE A 642 -9.51 -18.12 20.67
C PHE A 642 -8.37 -18.96 21.22
N ARG A 643 -8.58 -20.27 21.27
CA ARG A 643 -7.56 -21.25 21.64
C ARG A 643 -7.55 -22.40 20.66
N ARG A 644 -6.36 -22.83 20.27
CA ARG A 644 -6.17 -24.04 19.46
C ARG A 644 -6.25 -25.31 20.31
N LEU A 645 -7.02 -26.28 19.85
CA LEU A 645 -7.02 -27.66 20.33
C LEU A 645 -5.83 -28.41 19.71
N TYR A 646 -5.16 -29.22 20.53
CA TYR A 646 -4.02 -30.05 20.13
C TYR A 646 -4.39 -31.51 20.10
#